data_AF-S7RJD2-F1
#
_entry.id   AF-S7RJD2-F1
#
_cell.length_a   1.000
_cell.length_b   1.000
_cell.length_c   1.000
_cell.angle_alpha   90.00
_cell.angle_beta   90.00
_cell.angle_gamma   90.00
#
_symmetry.space_group_name_H-M   'P 1'
#
loop_
_entity.id
_entity.type
_entity.pdbx_description
1 polymer ?
#
loop_
_entity_poly.entity_id
_entity_poly.type
_entity_poly.pdbx_seq_one_letter_code
_entity_poly.pdbx_strand_id
1 'polypeptide(L)'
;MAHQQQIKDLKTRLARYNRNEKLRDDDGKNDRRYFKAILKDACAVVRRAQAGGSADLAEIVSSVSEILNEAIDAAYGDLDLYDFMPSFAHADDASLVEEQGEGRFLSAFALEGLLPILRRMGVDPDSGTSTSSQLADHPIKPLRTDKLTAKEKAMFRGPQAWTPANKRHPLSTPLARFTSHTALTPTSSTPLANIIYQARCEVTSDSVPSPIGLSLSAGNTCLALNMAGGYKNRDPVLNLYLLNDNTDFPDAHTVYPKLSEVAREVFADEERKLVWLADSRRVKSFSWVPGEQQRRSRSKGGVPMHTLASGGFDGPLAVLANGTVVRAGKGSAAMWKVDELDTHLENELIGEGTLDIEDSWRDDPDEIELSSGNERHSTIEFTGVKDKNLKPSVWTQVAPGSSTVLSATGEPHETSDYSVFELDLAEGKVGKRYLGHGGIVMDFSVSAGDPNVFLTACTDGYARLYDRRETLPVVTFDVGALSGFCPAGLIVHPDGIPTAITGALKQEEIKVWDVRARAAVYELATGNNGVTSLAWDSQRSALYAATECNYVDRLGYHHDYRPAKLPKRQRAEDVMDEDGDEDEDEDDEEDFDDECDQCWPSRAWHKEDYFGYTFDAGDHRIYRFAFKENPDLDFVPCYGDATREREGFGC
;
A
#
# COMPACT_ATOMS: atom_id res chain seq x y z
N MET A 1 5.50 18.49 -35.56
CA MET A 1 4.58 19.57 -36.02
C MET A 1 3.20 19.51 -35.34
N ALA A 2 2.27 18.63 -35.74
CA ALA A 2 0.88 18.66 -35.23
C ALA A 2 0.77 18.51 -33.70
N HIS A 3 1.50 17.56 -33.10
CA HIS A 3 1.51 17.34 -31.65
C HIS A 3 2.04 18.55 -30.87
N GLN A 4 3.08 19.22 -31.37
CA GLN A 4 3.64 20.43 -30.74
C GLN A 4 2.61 21.58 -30.66
N GLN A 5 1.74 21.73 -31.66
CA GLN A 5 0.65 22.71 -31.61
C GLN A 5 -0.48 22.30 -30.62
N GLN A 6 -0.69 20.99 -30.40
CA GLN A 6 -1.61 20.48 -29.37
C GLN A 6 -1.04 20.68 -27.95
N ILE A 7 0.24 20.41 -27.74
CA ILE A 7 0.98 20.69 -26.49
C ILE A 7 0.89 22.18 -26.13
N LYS A 8 1.06 23.07 -27.12
CA LYS A 8 0.93 24.52 -26.94
C LYS A 8 -0.50 24.97 -26.59
N ASP A 9 -1.53 24.35 -27.18
CA ASP A 9 -2.92 24.58 -26.81
C ASP A 9 -3.18 24.15 -25.36
N LEU A 10 -2.70 22.96 -24.96
CA LEU A 10 -2.86 22.44 -23.60
C LEU A 10 -2.19 23.33 -22.54
N LYS A 11 -0.95 23.78 -22.76
CA LYS A 11 -0.30 24.78 -21.89
C LYS A 11 -1.09 26.08 -21.82
N THR A 12 -1.68 26.52 -22.93
CA THR A 12 -2.55 27.73 -22.95
C THR A 12 -3.87 27.52 -22.19
N ARG A 13 -4.45 26.32 -22.24
CA ARG A 13 -5.68 25.95 -21.51
C ARG A 13 -5.44 25.85 -20.00
N LEU A 14 -4.35 25.21 -19.58
CA LEU A 14 -3.94 25.12 -18.18
C LEU A 14 -3.63 26.51 -17.63
N ALA A 15 -2.76 27.28 -18.30
CA ALA A 15 -2.45 28.65 -17.90
C ALA A 15 -3.63 29.63 -18.01
N ARG A 16 -4.77 29.27 -18.63
CA ARG A 16 -6.03 30.04 -18.56
C ARG A 16 -6.84 29.67 -17.31
N TYR A 17 -6.91 28.38 -17.01
CA TYR A 17 -7.58 27.83 -15.83
C TYR A 17 -6.88 28.27 -14.52
N ASN A 18 -5.55 28.22 -14.49
CA ASN A 18 -4.71 28.64 -13.36
C ASN A 18 -4.79 30.16 -13.06
N ARG A 19 -5.42 30.97 -13.92
CA ARG A 19 -5.56 32.43 -13.74
C ARG A 19 -7.00 32.98 -13.73
N ASN A 20 -8.02 32.14 -13.82
CA ASN A 20 -9.41 32.61 -13.95
C ASN A 20 -10.31 32.06 -12.84
N GLU A 21 -10.34 32.78 -11.72
CA GLU A 21 -11.21 32.53 -10.55
C GLU A 21 -12.65 32.22 -10.97
N LYS A 22 -13.19 32.99 -11.94
CA LYS A 22 -14.56 32.83 -12.46
C LYS A 22 -14.85 31.55 -13.23
N LEU A 23 -13.85 30.70 -13.52
CA LEU A 23 -14.11 29.32 -13.98
C LEU A 23 -14.30 28.35 -12.80
N ARG A 24 -13.71 28.65 -11.64
CA ARG A 24 -13.77 27.87 -10.40
C ARG A 24 -15.02 28.20 -9.58
N ASP A 25 -15.44 29.47 -9.61
CA ASP A 25 -16.68 29.96 -8.97
C ASP A 25 -17.96 29.31 -9.53
N ASP A 26 -17.91 28.78 -10.77
CA ASP A 26 -19.03 28.19 -11.50
C ASP A 26 -19.19 26.69 -11.16
N ASP A 27 -20.12 26.35 -10.25
CA ASP A 27 -20.62 24.99 -9.95
C ASP A 27 -19.54 23.88 -10.11
N GLY A 28 -18.58 23.82 -9.18
CA GLY A 28 -17.25 23.16 -9.32
C GLY A 28 -17.17 21.71 -9.83
N LYS A 29 -18.30 21.03 -10.05
CA LYS A 29 -18.42 19.83 -10.91
C LYS A 29 -18.00 20.12 -12.37
N ASN A 30 -18.32 21.31 -12.89
CA ASN A 30 -17.92 21.74 -14.24
C ASN A 30 -16.42 22.03 -14.32
N ASP A 31 -15.90 22.74 -13.32
CA ASP A 31 -14.49 23.11 -13.19
C ASP A 31 -13.57 21.87 -13.12
N ARG A 32 -13.82 20.97 -12.15
CA ARG A 32 -13.14 19.66 -12.05
C ARG A 32 -13.21 18.84 -13.34
N ARG A 33 -14.35 18.86 -14.05
CA ARG A 33 -14.52 18.16 -15.34
C ARG A 33 -13.67 18.77 -16.45
N TYR A 34 -13.60 20.10 -16.55
CA TYR A 34 -12.75 20.78 -17.53
C TYR A 34 -11.27 20.54 -17.26
N PHE A 35 -10.87 20.58 -15.99
CA PHE A 35 -9.51 20.27 -15.57
C PHE A 35 -9.08 18.85 -15.96
N LYS A 36 -9.88 17.85 -15.58
CA LYS A 36 -9.62 16.44 -15.94
C LYS A 36 -9.57 16.21 -17.45
N ALA A 37 -10.27 17.01 -18.25
CA ALA A 37 -10.20 16.95 -19.71
C ALA A 37 -8.83 17.40 -20.26
N ILE A 38 -8.16 18.39 -19.64
CA ILE A 38 -6.79 18.79 -20.03
C ILE A 38 -5.82 17.61 -19.83
N LEU A 39 -5.88 16.94 -18.68
CA LEU A 39 -5.05 15.77 -18.38
C LEU A 39 -5.30 14.62 -19.36
N LYS A 40 -6.57 14.31 -19.64
CA LYS A 40 -6.95 13.29 -20.64
C LYS A 40 -6.45 13.61 -22.06
N ASP A 41 -6.61 14.87 -22.49
CA ASP A 41 -6.16 15.34 -23.80
C ASP A 41 -4.63 15.25 -23.94
N ALA A 42 -3.89 15.58 -22.87
CA ALA A 42 -2.44 15.50 -22.83
C ALA A 42 -1.94 14.05 -23.00
N CYS A 43 -2.52 13.08 -22.27
CA CYS A 43 -2.26 11.66 -22.51
C CYS A 43 -2.67 11.23 -23.94
N ALA A 44 -3.77 11.76 -24.48
CA ALA A 44 -4.19 11.46 -25.85
C ALA A 44 -3.25 12.05 -26.93
N VAL A 45 -2.42 13.06 -26.65
CA VAL A 45 -1.31 13.45 -27.55
C VAL A 45 -0.25 12.36 -27.59
N VAL A 46 0.19 11.85 -26.43
CA VAL A 46 1.23 10.81 -26.32
C VAL A 46 0.80 9.52 -27.02
N ARG A 47 -0.42 9.00 -26.77
CA ARG A 47 -0.91 7.78 -27.45
C ARG A 47 -0.87 7.90 -28.97
N ARG A 48 -1.28 9.04 -29.52
CA ARG A 48 -1.28 9.28 -30.98
C ARG A 48 0.13 9.42 -31.55
N ALA A 49 1.05 10.06 -30.83
CA ALA A 49 2.45 10.15 -31.24
C ALA A 49 3.13 8.77 -31.25
N GLN A 50 2.89 7.96 -30.22
CA GLN A 50 3.49 6.62 -30.12
C GLN A 50 2.91 5.64 -31.15
N ALA A 51 1.58 5.58 -31.29
CA ALA A 51 0.91 4.77 -32.32
C ALA A 51 1.24 5.21 -33.76
N GLY A 52 1.59 6.49 -33.94
CA GLY A 52 2.08 7.04 -35.22
C GLY A 52 3.58 6.84 -35.47
N GLY A 53 4.33 6.23 -34.53
CA GLY A 53 5.78 6.04 -34.66
C GLY A 53 6.58 7.35 -34.71
N SER A 54 6.13 8.40 -34.03
CA SER A 54 6.69 9.75 -34.15
C SER A 54 8.16 9.80 -33.67
N ALA A 55 9.06 10.27 -34.52
CA ALA A 55 10.49 10.39 -34.19
C ALA A 55 10.78 11.42 -33.06
N ASP A 56 9.84 12.35 -32.83
CA ASP A 56 9.85 13.33 -31.73
C ASP A 56 9.15 12.82 -30.44
N LEU A 57 8.85 11.51 -30.33
CA LEU A 57 8.12 10.93 -29.18
C LEU A 57 8.74 11.29 -27.82
N ALA A 58 10.07 11.20 -27.66
CA ALA A 58 10.71 11.51 -26.38
C ALA A 58 10.56 12.99 -25.96
N GLU A 59 10.56 13.91 -26.93
CA GLU A 59 10.32 15.34 -26.71
C GLU A 59 8.84 15.62 -26.40
N ILE A 60 7.92 14.94 -27.10
CA ILE A 60 6.48 14.98 -26.85
C ILE A 60 6.16 14.49 -25.43
N VAL A 61 6.75 13.37 -25.02
CA VAL A 61 6.58 12.78 -23.69
C VAL A 61 7.14 13.70 -22.61
N SER A 62 8.34 14.26 -22.78
CA SER A 62 8.88 15.25 -21.84
C SER A 62 8.00 16.50 -21.74
N SER A 63 7.50 17.00 -22.87
CA SER A 63 6.67 18.23 -22.91
C SER A 63 5.26 18.02 -22.37
N VAL A 64 4.75 16.78 -22.39
CA VAL A 64 3.50 16.39 -21.73
C VAL A 64 3.72 16.12 -20.24
N SER A 65 4.86 15.54 -19.84
CA SER A 65 5.23 15.39 -18.42
C SER A 65 5.21 16.75 -17.71
N GLU A 66 5.80 17.79 -18.32
CA GLU A 66 5.74 19.17 -17.82
C GLU A 66 4.30 19.68 -17.59
N ILE A 67 3.35 19.36 -18.49
CA ILE A 67 1.95 19.77 -18.38
C ILE A 67 1.23 19.01 -17.26
N LEU A 68 1.48 17.70 -17.15
CA LEU A 68 0.87 16.87 -16.11
C LEU A 68 1.38 17.30 -14.74
N ASN A 69 2.68 17.51 -14.60
CA ASN A 69 3.30 18.00 -13.37
C ASN A 69 2.76 19.38 -12.94
N GLU A 70 2.77 20.38 -13.83
CA GLU A 70 2.21 21.73 -13.57
C GLU A 70 0.74 21.66 -13.13
N ALA A 71 -0.03 20.70 -13.67
CA ALA A 71 -1.42 20.52 -13.30
C ALA A 71 -1.58 19.79 -11.95
N ILE A 72 -0.85 18.69 -11.70
CA ILE A 72 -0.97 17.92 -10.45
C ILE A 72 -0.53 18.78 -9.27
N ASP A 73 0.60 19.49 -9.40
CA ASP A 73 1.11 20.45 -8.42
C ASP A 73 0.06 21.53 -8.08
N ALA A 74 -0.49 22.21 -9.08
CA ALA A 74 -1.54 23.20 -8.88
C ALA A 74 -2.82 22.60 -8.24
N ALA A 75 -3.20 21.37 -8.60
CA ALA A 75 -4.42 20.73 -8.10
C ALA A 75 -4.37 20.33 -6.63
N TYR A 76 -3.17 20.08 -6.07
CA TYR A 76 -2.94 19.77 -4.66
C TYR A 76 -2.41 20.97 -3.85
N GLY A 77 -1.82 21.97 -4.51
CA GLY A 77 -1.40 23.24 -3.92
C GLY A 77 -2.50 24.31 -4.02
N ASP A 78 -2.18 25.44 -4.65
CA ASP A 78 -2.98 26.69 -4.74
C ASP A 78 -4.47 26.54 -5.09
N LEU A 79 -4.91 25.41 -5.68
CA LEU A 79 -6.27 25.22 -6.18
C LEU A 79 -7.14 24.30 -5.31
N ASP A 80 -6.57 23.51 -4.39
CA ASP A 80 -7.26 22.56 -3.51
C ASP A 80 -8.39 21.77 -4.20
N LEU A 81 -8.08 21.22 -5.39
CA LEU A 81 -9.11 20.68 -6.29
C LEU A 81 -9.51 19.26 -5.94
N TYR A 82 -8.63 18.45 -5.34
CA TYR A 82 -8.89 17.04 -5.04
C TYR A 82 -8.07 16.56 -3.84
N ASP A 83 -8.73 15.86 -2.93
CA ASP A 83 -8.05 15.00 -1.95
C ASP A 83 -7.39 13.80 -2.67
N PHE A 84 -8.04 13.28 -3.73
CA PHE A 84 -7.57 12.17 -4.57
C PHE A 84 -7.83 12.47 -6.04
N MET A 85 -6.76 12.63 -6.85
CA MET A 85 -6.91 13.00 -8.26
C MET A 85 -7.53 11.87 -9.09
N PRO A 86 -8.69 12.08 -9.76
CA PRO A 86 -9.34 11.00 -10.47
C PRO A 86 -8.61 10.57 -11.74
N SER A 87 -8.22 9.29 -11.83
CA SER A 87 -7.45 8.68 -12.93
C SER A 87 -7.85 9.20 -14.33
N PHE A 88 -6.85 9.64 -15.10
CA PHE A 88 -7.01 10.27 -16.42
C PHE A 88 -6.20 9.57 -17.52
N ALA A 89 -5.26 8.70 -17.16
CA ALA A 89 -4.30 8.08 -18.06
C ALA A 89 -4.83 6.89 -18.87
N HIS A 90 -6.01 6.38 -18.49
CA HIS A 90 -6.74 5.35 -19.23
C HIS A 90 -7.34 5.90 -20.55
N ALA A 91 -7.60 4.99 -21.48
CA ALA A 91 -8.38 5.21 -22.69
C ALA A 91 -9.61 4.29 -22.67
N ASP A 92 -10.47 4.37 -23.69
CA ASP A 92 -11.69 3.54 -23.72
C ASP A 92 -11.34 2.05 -23.90
N ASP A 93 -10.26 1.76 -24.62
CA ASP A 93 -9.65 0.45 -24.84
C ASP A 93 -8.66 0.03 -23.72
N ALA A 94 -7.89 0.97 -23.18
CA ALA A 94 -7.05 0.79 -21.98
C ALA A 94 -7.84 1.16 -20.71
N SER A 95 -8.89 0.38 -20.41
CA SER A 95 -9.96 0.74 -19.49
C SER A 95 -9.52 0.89 -18.02
N LEU A 96 -10.21 1.79 -17.29
CA LEU A 96 -10.20 1.80 -15.83
C LEU A 96 -11.03 0.62 -15.31
N VAL A 97 -10.45 -0.19 -14.43
CA VAL A 97 -11.13 -1.23 -13.67
C VAL A 97 -11.64 -0.61 -12.37
N GLU A 98 -12.89 -0.15 -12.39
CA GLU A 98 -13.67 0.10 -11.18
C GLU A 98 -14.27 -1.23 -10.67
N GLU A 99 -14.49 -1.35 -9.36
CA GLU A 99 -15.21 -2.48 -8.77
C GLU A 99 -16.67 -2.52 -9.27
N GLN A 100 -17.21 -3.73 -9.50
CA GLN A 100 -18.56 -3.92 -10.04
C GLN A 100 -19.56 -4.36 -8.96
N GLY A 101 -20.71 -3.69 -8.93
CA GLY A 101 -21.85 -4.03 -8.08
C GLY A 101 -21.95 -3.18 -6.81
N GLU A 102 -20.81 -2.80 -6.25
CA GLU A 102 -20.73 -1.96 -5.06
C GLU A 102 -20.54 -0.47 -5.44
N GLY A 103 -21.20 0.43 -4.70
CA GLY A 103 -21.12 1.86 -4.95
C GLY A 103 -19.80 2.44 -4.40
N ARG A 104 -19.50 3.70 -4.73
CA ARG A 104 -18.58 4.47 -3.88
C ARG A 104 -19.31 4.75 -2.58
N PHE A 105 -19.17 3.84 -1.62
CA PHE A 105 -19.82 3.93 -0.32
C PHE A 105 -19.09 4.93 0.58
N LEU A 106 -19.84 5.52 1.50
CA LEU A 106 -19.28 6.13 2.69
C LEU A 106 -18.86 4.98 3.65
N SER A 107 -17.78 5.17 4.42
CA SER A 107 -17.36 4.17 5.41
C SER A 107 -18.46 3.88 6.43
N ALA A 108 -18.39 2.74 7.12
CA ALA A 108 -19.37 2.32 8.12
C ALA A 108 -19.65 3.46 9.14
N PHE A 109 -18.60 4.07 9.67
CA PHE A 109 -18.67 5.25 10.54
C PHE A 109 -19.33 6.47 9.89
N ALA A 110 -18.96 6.82 8.66
CA ALA A 110 -19.54 7.97 7.97
C ALA A 110 -21.03 7.79 7.69
N LEU A 111 -21.50 6.54 7.49
CA LEU A 111 -22.92 6.21 7.44
C LEU A 111 -23.58 6.31 8.83
N GLU A 112 -23.02 5.68 9.86
CA GLU A 112 -23.62 5.66 11.20
C GLU A 112 -23.64 7.04 11.89
N GLY A 113 -22.71 7.93 11.59
CA GLY A 113 -22.75 9.33 12.02
C GLY A 113 -23.73 10.20 11.22
N LEU A 114 -23.83 9.98 9.90
CA LEU A 114 -24.68 10.81 9.03
C LEU A 114 -26.17 10.40 9.07
N LEU A 115 -26.48 9.11 9.16
CA LEU A 115 -27.85 8.59 9.12
C LEU A 115 -28.76 9.13 10.24
N PRO A 116 -28.33 9.27 11.52
CA PRO A 116 -29.11 9.92 12.56
C PRO A 116 -29.40 11.40 12.27
N ILE A 117 -28.45 12.11 11.66
CA ILE A 117 -28.61 13.52 11.29
C ILE A 117 -29.61 13.64 10.12
N LEU A 118 -29.48 12.78 9.10
CA LEU A 118 -30.44 12.67 8.00
C LEU A 118 -31.85 12.35 8.51
N ARG A 119 -32.01 11.34 9.37
CA ARG A 119 -33.29 10.97 9.98
C ARG A 119 -33.88 12.12 10.81
N ARG A 120 -33.07 12.85 11.58
CA ARG A 120 -33.49 14.10 12.29
C ARG A 120 -33.92 15.23 11.35
N MET A 121 -33.42 15.27 10.12
CA MET A 121 -33.86 16.20 9.06
C MET A 121 -35.04 15.65 8.22
N GLY A 122 -35.69 14.56 8.65
CA GLY A 122 -36.80 13.92 7.92
C GLY A 122 -36.35 13.19 6.64
N VAL A 123 -35.08 12.83 6.54
CA VAL A 123 -34.49 12.08 5.42
C VAL A 123 -34.32 10.64 5.86
N ASP A 124 -35.31 9.82 5.55
CA ASP A 124 -35.22 8.38 5.64
C ASP A 124 -34.79 7.80 4.28
N PRO A 125 -33.64 7.09 4.19
CA PRO A 125 -33.19 6.46 2.95
C PRO A 125 -33.90 5.13 2.65
N ASP A 126 -34.56 4.52 3.64
CA ASP A 126 -35.07 3.14 3.57
C ASP A 126 -36.58 3.10 3.29
N SER A 127 -37.38 4.05 3.82
CA SER A 127 -38.80 4.13 3.47
C SER A 127 -39.05 4.65 2.05
N GLY A 128 -39.38 3.73 1.15
CA GLY A 128 -39.86 4.04 -0.21
C GLY A 128 -41.27 4.68 -0.27
N THR A 129 -41.79 5.20 0.84
CA THR A 129 -43.19 5.61 1.03
C THR A 129 -43.30 6.90 1.82
N SER A 130 -43.64 8.01 1.14
CA SER A 130 -43.85 9.30 1.80
C SER A 130 -45.20 9.37 2.52
N THR A 131 -45.21 9.31 3.85
CA THR A 131 -46.39 9.63 4.68
C THR A 131 -46.16 10.94 5.44
N SER A 132 -46.82 12.01 5.01
CA SER A 132 -46.74 13.33 5.66
C SER A 132 -47.77 13.50 6.77
N SER A 133 -47.37 14.03 7.93
CA SER A 133 -48.28 14.72 8.85
C SER A 133 -47.68 16.04 9.35
N GLN A 134 -48.57 17.03 9.48
CA GLN A 134 -48.37 18.37 10.07
C GLN A 134 -48.24 18.25 11.61
N LEU A 135 -47.75 19.21 12.43
CA LEU A 135 -47.04 20.52 12.33
C LEU A 135 -46.49 20.81 13.77
N ALA A 136 -45.63 21.77 14.12
CA ALA A 136 -44.97 22.93 13.47
C ALA A 136 -43.56 23.13 14.12
N ASP A 137 -42.73 24.15 13.86
CA ASP A 137 -42.79 25.33 12.98
C ASP A 137 -41.38 25.59 12.39
N HIS A 138 -41.26 26.33 11.28
CA HIS A 138 -40.03 26.42 10.46
C HIS A 138 -39.46 25.06 9.98
N PRO A 139 -40.14 24.35 9.07
CA PRO A 139 -39.62 23.10 8.52
C PRO A 139 -38.38 23.34 7.65
N ILE A 140 -37.24 22.78 8.07
CA ILE A 140 -36.17 22.38 7.14
C ILE A 140 -36.85 21.48 6.10
N LYS A 141 -36.74 21.82 4.81
CA LYS A 141 -37.33 20.98 3.76
C LYS A 141 -36.58 19.65 3.74
N PRO A 142 -37.22 18.50 4.04
CA PRO A 142 -36.54 17.22 4.04
C PRO A 142 -35.92 16.97 2.67
N LEU A 143 -34.68 16.48 2.66
CA LEU A 143 -33.95 16.22 1.44
C LEU A 143 -34.69 15.13 0.65
N ARG A 144 -35.14 15.48 -0.55
CA ARG A 144 -36.05 14.67 -1.36
C ARG A 144 -35.37 13.41 -1.90
N THR A 145 -35.44 12.30 -1.16
CA THR A 145 -34.89 11.00 -1.55
C THR A 145 -35.57 10.42 -2.79
N ASP A 146 -36.77 10.90 -3.17
CA ASP A 146 -37.41 10.63 -4.47
C ASP A 146 -36.59 11.14 -5.66
N LYS A 147 -35.67 12.10 -5.45
CA LYS A 147 -34.83 12.68 -6.50
C LYS A 147 -33.40 12.17 -6.56
N LEU A 148 -32.94 11.43 -5.55
CA LEU A 148 -31.61 10.81 -5.58
C LEU A 148 -31.58 9.71 -6.66
N THR A 149 -30.57 9.75 -7.52
CA THR A 149 -30.32 8.70 -8.52
C THR A 149 -30.01 7.37 -7.84
N ALA A 150 -30.15 6.25 -8.56
CA ALA A 150 -29.79 4.94 -8.02
C ALA A 150 -28.32 4.86 -7.54
N LYS A 151 -27.40 5.61 -8.18
CA LYS A 151 -25.99 5.69 -7.76
C LYS A 151 -25.81 6.49 -6.46
N GLU A 152 -26.55 7.58 -6.27
CA GLU A 152 -26.54 8.33 -5.00
C GLU A 152 -27.23 7.55 -3.88
N LYS A 153 -28.30 6.80 -4.17
CA LYS A 153 -28.92 5.89 -3.18
C LYS A 153 -28.00 4.72 -2.80
N ALA A 154 -27.23 4.20 -3.75
CA ALA A 154 -26.20 3.20 -3.46
C ALA A 154 -25.14 3.77 -2.50
N MET A 155 -24.65 5.00 -2.72
CA MET A 155 -23.65 5.66 -1.87
C MET A 155 -24.05 5.81 -0.38
N PHE A 156 -25.36 5.79 -0.06
CA PHE A 156 -25.88 5.81 1.32
C PHE A 156 -26.22 4.42 1.89
N ARG A 157 -26.13 3.36 1.09
CA ARG A 157 -26.17 1.99 1.59
C ARG A 157 -24.73 1.58 1.87
N GLY A 158 -24.49 0.95 3.01
CA GLY A 158 -23.19 0.33 3.25
C GLY A 158 -22.94 -0.82 2.26
N PRO A 159 -21.69 -1.32 2.18
CA PRO A 159 -21.44 -2.61 1.57
C PRO A 159 -22.35 -3.68 2.19
N GLN A 160 -22.74 -4.66 1.39
CA GLN A 160 -23.63 -5.72 1.86
C GLN A 160 -22.92 -6.60 2.89
N ALA A 161 -23.65 -7.12 3.87
CA ALA A 161 -23.13 -8.15 4.78
C ALA A 161 -22.61 -9.36 3.97
N TRP A 162 -21.57 -10.02 4.46
CA TRP A 162 -20.97 -11.17 3.81
C TRP A 162 -21.94 -12.35 3.70
N THR A 163 -21.86 -13.10 2.60
CA THR A 163 -22.74 -14.26 2.34
C THR A 163 -21.92 -15.48 1.91
N PRO A 164 -22.14 -16.66 2.52
CA PRO A 164 -21.51 -17.91 2.08
C PRO A 164 -21.82 -18.28 0.62
N ALA A 165 -22.96 -17.84 0.09
CA ALA A 165 -23.38 -18.14 -1.29
C ALA A 165 -22.51 -17.44 -2.35
N ASN A 166 -21.69 -16.45 -1.94
CA ASN A 166 -20.75 -15.78 -2.81
C ASN A 166 -19.39 -16.52 -2.91
N LYS A 167 -19.08 -17.45 -1.99
CA LYS A 167 -17.82 -18.22 -2.03
C LYS A 167 -17.66 -18.95 -3.36
N ARG A 168 -16.54 -18.74 -4.06
CA ARG A 168 -16.22 -19.45 -5.31
C ARG A 168 -15.85 -20.93 -5.10
N HIS A 169 -15.55 -21.35 -3.87
CA HIS A 169 -15.27 -22.74 -3.50
C HIS A 169 -15.67 -23.01 -2.04
N PRO A 170 -16.06 -24.24 -1.63
CA PRO A 170 -16.32 -24.54 -0.22
C PRO A 170 -15.11 -24.24 0.68
N LEU A 171 -13.91 -24.56 0.21
CA LEU A 171 -12.63 -24.28 0.87
C LEU A 171 -12.08 -22.85 0.63
N SER A 172 -12.90 -21.88 0.22
CA SER A 172 -12.50 -20.47 0.31
C SER A 172 -12.37 -20.07 1.78
N THR A 173 -11.31 -19.35 2.16
CA THR A 173 -11.18 -18.78 3.52
C THR A 173 -12.41 -17.93 3.88
N PRO A 174 -12.89 -17.92 5.14
CA PRO A 174 -13.96 -17.00 5.55
C PRO A 174 -13.53 -15.53 5.45
N LEU A 175 -12.23 -15.25 5.45
CA LEU A 175 -11.65 -13.90 5.31
C LEU A 175 -11.68 -13.36 3.86
N ALA A 176 -12.29 -14.09 2.92
CA ALA A 176 -12.43 -13.66 1.54
C ALA A 176 -13.86 -13.20 1.21
N ARG A 177 -13.97 -12.02 0.60
CA ARG A 177 -15.22 -11.42 0.13
C ARG A 177 -15.26 -11.43 -1.40
N PHE A 178 -16.32 -11.99 -1.99
CA PHE A 178 -16.50 -12.07 -3.44
C PHE A 178 -17.66 -11.17 -3.87
N THR A 179 -17.35 -10.07 -4.56
CA THR A 179 -18.32 -9.04 -4.99
C THR A 179 -18.91 -9.29 -6.38
N SER A 180 -18.19 -9.98 -7.28
CA SER A 180 -18.64 -10.21 -8.67
C SER A 180 -18.64 -11.68 -9.12
N HIS A 181 -19.69 -12.08 -9.84
CA HIS A 181 -19.76 -13.34 -10.59
C HIS A 181 -19.09 -13.26 -11.98
N THR A 182 -18.12 -12.35 -12.16
CA THR A 182 -17.42 -12.18 -13.45
C THR A 182 -16.73 -13.48 -13.85
N ALA A 183 -16.78 -13.80 -15.16
CA ALA A 183 -16.03 -14.90 -15.74
C ALA A 183 -14.53 -14.56 -15.72
N LEU A 184 -13.72 -15.38 -15.06
CA LEU A 184 -12.30 -15.15 -14.85
C LEU A 184 -11.43 -16.06 -15.73
N THR A 185 -10.16 -15.72 -15.86
CA THR A 185 -9.19 -16.38 -16.74
C THR A 185 -8.84 -17.82 -16.36
N PRO A 186 -8.73 -18.22 -15.07
CA PRO A 186 -8.31 -19.58 -14.72
C PRO A 186 -9.23 -20.67 -15.26
N THR A 187 -8.60 -21.78 -15.63
CA THR A 187 -9.26 -22.98 -16.16
C THR A 187 -8.73 -24.21 -15.44
N SER A 188 -9.30 -25.39 -15.67
CA SER A 188 -8.81 -26.63 -15.03
C SER A 188 -7.36 -27.01 -15.33
N SER A 189 -6.70 -26.37 -16.32
CA SER A 189 -5.25 -26.55 -16.57
C SER A 189 -4.35 -25.55 -15.84
N THR A 190 -4.90 -24.67 -15.00
CA THR A 190 -4.15 -23.68 -14.20
C THR A 190 -4.50 -23.84 -12.70
N PRO A 191 -3.97 -24.88 -12.02
CA PRO A 191 -4.39 -25.27 -10.68
C PRO A 191 -4.02 -24.24 -9.60
N LEU A 192 -2.83 -23.64 -9.63
CA LEU A 192 -2.42 -22.63 -8.66
C LEU A 192 -3.23 -21.34 -8.85
N ALA A 193 -3.49 -20.95 -10.10
CA ALA A 193 -4.35 -19.81 -10.39
C ALA A 193 -5.79 -20.05 -9.91
N ASN A 194 -6.33 -21.27 -10.01
CA ASN A 194 -7.62 -21.61 -9.40
C ASN A 194 -7.58 -21.52 -7.87
N ILE A 195 -6.55 -22.07 -7.23
CA ILE A 195 -6.39 -22.03 -5.77
C ILE A 195 -6.42 -20.58 -5.26
N ILE A 196 -5.64 -19.70 -5.90
CA ILE A 196 -5.63 -18.27 -5.60
C ILE A 196 -7.01 -17.67 -5.89
N TYR A 197 -7.57 -17.83 -7.10
CA TYR A 197 -8.83 -17.18 -7.50
C TYR A 197 -10.09 -17.71 -6.77
N GLN A 198 -9.94 -18.82 -6.04
CA GLN A 198 -10.94 -19.39 -5.12
C GLN A 198 -10.67 -18.99 -3.66
N ALA A 199 -9.65 -18.16 -3.38
CA ALA A 199 -9.17 -17.79 -2.04
C ALA A 199 -8.97 -19.01 -1.11
N ARG A 200 -8.36 -20.09 -1.64
CA ARG A 200 -8.04 -21.30 -0.88
C ARG A 200 -6.70 -21.10 -0.17
N CYS A 201 -6.75 -20.42 0.98
CA CYS A 201 -5.59 -20.15 1.82
C CYS A 201 -5.89 -20.28 3.31
N GLU A 202 -4.86 -20.66 4.06
CA GLU A 202 -4.77 -20.43 5.51
C GLU A 202 -4.24 -19.02 5.76
N VAL A 203 -4.64 -18.39 6.87
CA VAL A 203 -4.26 -17.02 7.20
C VAL A 203 -3.70 -16.96 8.61
N THR A 204 -2.38 -16.80 8.70
CA THR A 204 -1.63 -16.68 9.97
C THR A 204 -1.07 -15.26 10.11
N SER A 205 -0.76 -14.83 11.34
CA SER A 205 -0.23 -13.49 11.60
C SER A 205 0.73 -13.44 12.78
N ASP A 206 1.59 -12.42 12.79
CA ASP A 206 2.48 -12.06 13.90
C ASP A 206 2.32 -10.55 14.23
N SER A 207 2.52 -10.18 15.50
CA SER A 207 2.46 -8.78 15.98
C SER A 207 3.79 -8.08 15.69
N VAL A 208 3.73 -6.82 15.27
CA VAL A 208 4.92 -6.05 14.88
C VAL A 208 4.81 -4.59 15.31
N PRO A 209 5.93 -3.89 15.57
CA PRO A 209 5.96 -2.42 15.55
C PRO A 209 5.52 -1.83 14.19
N SER A 210 5.17 -0.55 14.16
CA SER A 210 4.66 0.19 12.98
C SER A 210 5.49 -0.12 11.70
N PRO A 211 4.90 -0.82 10.71
CA PRO A 211 5.66 -1.42 9.61
C PRO A 211 5.83 -0.47 8.42
N ILE A 212 7.09 -0.33 7.98
CA ILE A 212 7.51 0.63 6.94
C ILE A 212 7.61 -0.04 5.57
N GLY A 213 8.18 -1.25 5.51
CA GLY A 213 8.38 -1.93 4.23
C GLY A 213 8.88 -3.37 4.35
N LEU A 214 8.43 -4.21 3.42
CA LEU A 214 8.91 -5.58 3.23
C LEU A 214 9.97 -5.64 2.12
N SER A 215 10.98 -6.50 2.30
CA SER A 215 11.89 -6.89 1.22
C SER A 215 12.06 -8.41 1.20
N LEU A 216 11.54 -9.05 0.16
CA LEU A 216 11.71 -10.49 -0.06
C LEU A 216 12.97 -10.73 -0.90
N SER A 217 13.91 -11.52 -0.36
CA SER A 217 15.08 -11.98 -1.11
C SER A 217 14.68 -12.69 -2.41
N ALA A 218 15.41 -12.47 -3.50
CA ALA A 218 15.07 -12.96 -4.84
C ALA A 218 15.01 -14.51 -4.99
N GLY A 219 15.50 -15.26 -3.99
CA GLY A 219 15.42 -16.72 -3.90
C GLY A 219 14.45 -17.20 -2.82
N ASN A 220 13.63 -16.32 -2.27
CA ASN A 220 12.62 -16.53 -1.22
C ASN A 220 13.17 -17.30 0.00
N THR A 221 14.39 -16.97 0.44
CA THR A 221 15.04 -17.62 1.60
C THR A 221 14.94 -16.81 2.89
N CYS A 222 14.86 -15.50 2.76
CA CYS A 222 14.59 -14.53 3.83
C CYS A 222 13.56 -13.49 3.37
N LEU A 223 12.63 -13.15 4.25
CA LEU A 223 11.79 -11.96 4.17
C LEU A 223 12.26 -10.99 5.27
N ALA A 224 12.60 -9.76 4.88
CA ALA A 224 12.94 -8.69 5.79
C ALA A 224 11.72 -7.77 5.98
N LEU A 225 11.47 -7.33 7.21
CA LEU A 225 10.48 -6.33 7.55
C LEU A 225 11.15 -5.20 8.34
N ASN A 226 11.17 -4.00 7.77
CA ASN A 226 11.65 -2.77 8.39
C ASN A 226 10.50 -2.02 9.07
N MET A 227 10.73 -1.53 10.29
CA MET A 227 9.69 -1.05 11.20
C MET A 227 10.19 0.09 12.09
N ALA A 228 9.26 0.90 12.60
CA ALA A 228 9.50 1.88 13.66
C ALA A 228 8.91 1.36 14.98
N GLY A 229 9.72 1.35 16.04
CA GLY A 229 9.31 0.92 17.38
C GLY A 229 9.88 1.82 18.48
N GLY A 230 9.97 1.28 19.70
CA GLY A 230 10.40 2.05 20.86
C GLY A 230 9.40 3.16 21.23
N TYR A 231 9.84 4.13 22.02
CA TYR A 231 8.98 5.26 22.38
C TYR A 231 8.64 6.11 21.14
N LYS A 232 7.36 6.45 20.94
CA LYS A 232 6.89 7.32 19.83
C LYS A 232 7.24 6.85 18.42
N ASN A 233 7.49 5.56 18.22
CA ASN A 233 7.93 4.95 16.96
C ASN A 233 9.17 5.67 16.38
N ARG A 234 10.21 5.80 17.22
CA ARG A 234 11.48 6.49 16.93
C ARG A 234 12.66 5.56 16.71
N ASP A 235 12.53 4.30 17.12
CA ASP A 235 13.61 3.34 17.08
C ASP A 235 13.55 2.49 15.81
N PRO A 236 14.66 2.31 15.09
CA PRO A 236 14.73 1.40 13.96
C PRO A 236 14.63 -0.05 14.46
N VAL A 237 13.71 -0.84 13.91
CA VAL A 237 13.56 -2.27 14.22
C VAL A 237 13.46 -3.08 12.93
N LEU A 238 14.16 -4.22 12.89
CA LEU A 238 14.20 -5.13 11.75
C LEU A 238 13.80 -6.53 12.19
N ASN A 239 12.74 -7.10 11.62
CA ASN A 239 12.46 -8.53 11.73
C ASN A 239 12.96 -9.26 10.49
N LEU A 240 13.75 -10.31 10.70
CA LEU A 240 14.19 -11.25 9.66
C LEU A 240 13.43 -12.57 9.81
N TYR A 241 12.69 -12.97 8.78
CA TYR A 241 11.93 -14.22 8.74
C TYR A 241 12.63 -15.23 7.82
N LEU A 242 13.17 -16.31 8.39
CA LEU A 242 13.87 -17.35 7.64
C LEU A 242 12.87 -18.36 7.05
N LEU A 243 12.44 -18.12 5.81
CA LEU A 243 11.35 -18.88 5.17
C LEU A 243 11.67 -20.37 4.94
N ASN A 244 12.94 -20.78 5.08
CA ASN A 244 13.37 -22.17 4.93
C ASN A 244 13.04 -23.06 6.14
N ASP A 245 12.63 -22.49 7.28
CA ASP A 245 12.12 -23.25 8.42
C ASP A 245 10.65 -23.65 8.15
N ASN A 246 10.31 -24.94 8.29
CA ASN A 246 8.99 -25.51 7.95
C ASN A 246 7.94 -25.27 9.05
N THR A 247 7.70 -24.02 9.44
CA THR A 247 6.67 -23.64 10.42
C THR A 247 5.50 -22.92 9.74
N ASP A 248 4.32 -22.93 10.38
CA ASP A 248 3.11 -22.33 9.81
C ASP A 248 3.18 -20.79 9.75
N PHE A 249 3.91 -20.19 10.69
CA PHE A 249 4.49 -18.85 10.54
C PHE A 249 6.00 -18.93 10.89
N PRO A 250 6.91 -18.34 10.11
CA PRO A 250 8.36 -18.36 10.41
C PRO A 250 8.69 -17.60 11.70
N ASP A 251 9.61 -18.13 12.53
CA ASP A 251 10.16 -17.40 13.68
C ASP A 251 10.70 -16.02 13.25
N ALA A 252 10.30 -14.94 13.93
CA ALA A 252 10.93 -13.63 13.78
C ALA A 252 12.35 -13.66 14.38
N HIS A 253 13.32 -13.04 13.70
CA HIS A 253 14.63 -12.72 14.28
C HIS A 253 14.79 -11.20 14.30
N THR A 254 14.42 -10.60 15.43
CA THR A 254 14.46 -9.16 15.65
C THR A 254 15.89 -8.66 15.83
N VAL A 255 16.23 -7.60 15.11
CA VAL A 255 17.51 -6.89 15.14
C VAL A 255 17.23 -5.41 15.38
N TYR A 256 17.96 -4.82 16.31
CA TYR A 256 17.99 -3.37 16.56
C TYR A 256 19.20 -2.78 15.82
N PRO A 257 19.05 -2.09 14.68
CA PRO A 257 20.18 -1.78 13.79
C PRO A 257 21.21 -0.79 14.35
N LYS A 258 20.89 -0.10 15.46
CA LYS A 258 21.68 1.01 16.04
C LYS A 258 21.90 2.18 15.08
N LEU A 259 20.95 2.36 14.15
CA LEU A 259 20.86 3.54 13.30
C LEU A 259 20.47 4.77 14.15
N SER A 260 20.71 5.95 13.57
CA SER A 260 20.59 7.27 14.19
C SER A 260 19.16 7.79 14.19
N GLU A 261 18.37 7.31 13.23
CA GLU A 261 16.95 7.57 13.02
C GLU A 261 16.26 6.26 12.63
N VAL A 262 14.92 6.28 12.52
CA VAL A 262 14.14 5.20 11.90
C VAL A 262 14.62 4.97 10.46
N ALA A 263 14.95 3.72 10.13
CA ALA A 263 15.29 3.34 8.76
C ALA A 263 14.06 3.42 7.86
N ARG A 264 14.20 3.91 6.62
CA ARG A 264 13.12 3.97 5.64
C ARG A 264 13.26 2.90 4.55
N GLU A 265 14.49 2.64 4.14
CA GLU A 265 14.81 1.68 3.07
C GLU A 265 15.19 0.30 3.62
N VAL A 266 14.80 -0.76 2.90
CA VAL A 266 15.19 -2.15 3.18
C VAL A 266 15.38 -2.96 1.89
N PHE A 267 16.52 -3.66 1.76
CA PHE A 267 16.85 -4.47 0.58
C PHE A 267 17.51 -5.81 0.97
N ALA A 268 16.96 -6.94 0.52
CA ALA A 268 17.49 -8.27 0.81
C ALA A 268 18.36 -8.84 -0.35
N ASP A 269 19.68 -8.74 -0.23
CA ASP A 269 20.64 -9.35 -1.16
C ASP A 269 20.72 -10.88 -0.96
N GLU A 270 20.01 -11.60 -1.83
CA GLU A 270 19.97 -13.07 -1.88
C GLU A 270 21.33 -13.72 -2.19
N GLU A 271 22.23 -13.04 -2.92
CA GLU A 271 23.53 -13.59 -3.32
C GLU A 271 24.50 -13.60 -2.14
N ARG A 272 24.61 -12.47 -1.42
CA ARG A 272 25.51 -12.33 -0.25
C ARG A 272 24.85 -12.70 1.07
N LYS A 273 23.54 -12.95 1.07
CA LYS A 273 22.72 -13.22 2.27
C LYS A 273 22.79 -12.07 3.29
N LEU A 274 22.65 -10.85 2.79
CA LEU A 274 22.71 -9.59 3.52
C LEU A 274 21.42 -8.79 3.36
N VAL A 275 20.73 -8.47 4.45
CA VAL A 275 19.70 -7.42 4.43
C VAL A 275 20.38 -6.09 4.70
N TRP A 276 20.12 -5.09 3.86
CA TRP A 276 20.57 -3.72 4.01
C TRP A 276 19.40 -2.83 4.48
N LEU A 277 19.62 -2.01 5.51
CA LEU A 277 18.68 -0.99 6.02
C LEU A 277 19.32 0.40 5.94
N ALA A 278 18.52 1.44 5.75
CA ALA A 278 19.05 2.81 5.63
C ALA A 278 18.20 3.88 6.32
N ASP A 279 18.84 4.73 7.15
CA ASP A 279 18.27 5.97 7.71
C ASP A 279 18.73 7.19 6.89
N SER A 280 18.48 8.46 7.27
CA SER A 280 18.90 9.59 6.41
C SER A 280 20.41 9.83 6.35
N ARG A 281 21.18 9.26 7.29
CA ARG A 281 22.62 9.52 7.49
C ARG A 281 23.51 8.33 7.06
N ARG A 282 23.02 7.10 7.19
CA ARG A 282 23.79 5.85 7.02
C ARG A 282 23.00 4.71 6.39
N VAL A 283 23.74 3.73 5.86
CA VAL A 283 23.24 2.39 5.53
C VAL A 283 23.94 1.37 6.43
N LYS A 284 23.24 0.32 6.86
CA LYS A 284 23.82 -0.83 7.57
C LYS A 284 23.38 -2.14 6.96
N SER A 285 24.16 -3.19 7.14
CA SER A 285 23.84 -4.53 6.66
C SER A 285 23.94 -5.62 7.73
N PHE A 286 23.08 -6.63 7.60
CA PHE A 286 22.93 -7.72 8.54
C PHE A 286 22.90 -9.05 7.79
N SER A 287 23.76 -10.01 8.17
CA SER A 287 23.70 -11.35 7.58
C SER A 287 22.62 -12.19 8.25
N TRP A 288 21.81 -12.85 7.43
CA TRP A 288 20.79 -13.80 7.89
C TRP A 288 21.27 -15.25 7.93
N VAL A 289 22.53 -15.51 7.56
CA VAL A 289 23.17 -16.83 7.70
C VAL A 289 23.98 -16.87 9.01
N PRO A 290 23.79 -17.88 9.87
CA PRO A 290 24.60 -18.02 11.09
C PRO A 290 26.08 -18.26 10.78
N GLY A 291 26.96 -17.39 11.27
CA GLY A 291 28.41 -17.53 11.13
C GLY A 291 28.96 -18.76 11.88
N GLU A 292 30.15 -19.26 11.49
CA GLU A 292 30.74 -20.47 12.11
C GLU A 292 30.92 -20.34 13.63
N GLN A 293 31.37 -19.18 14.10
CA GLN A 293 31.49 -18.87 15.53
C GLN A 293 30.11 -18.81 16.22
N GLN A 294 29.10 -18.30 15.51
CA GLN A 294 27.75 -18.07 16.02
C GLN A 294 26.97 -19.38 16.25
N ARG A 295 27.39 -20.53 15.69
CA ARG A 295 26.87 -21.88 16.01
C ARG A 295 26.97 -22.26 17.50
N ARG A 296 27.66 -21.47 18.33
CA ARG A 296 27.74 -21.63 19.79
C ARG A 296 26.79 -20.68 20.56
N SER A 297 26.27 -19.65 19.90
CA SER A 297 25.21 -18.78 20.42
C SER A 297 23.84 -19.37 20.10
N ARG A 298 22.79 -18.91 20.80
CA ARG A 298 21.40 -19.17 20.43
C ARG A 298 20.84 -18.14 19.43
N SER A 299 21.58 -17.08 19.11
CA SER A 299 21.16 -16.11 18.09
C SER A 299 21.22 -16.72 16.67
N LYS A 300 20.06 -17.05 16.10
CA LYS A 300 19.90 -17.39 14.68
C LYS A 300 19.99 -16.08 13.85
N GLY A 301 21.08 -15.89 13.09
CA GLY A 301 21.22 -14.77 12.14
C GLY A 301 21.34 -13.38 12.79
N GLY A 302 21.02 -12.34 12.01
CA GLY A 302 20.99 -10.94 12.44
C GLY A 302 22.36 -10.27 12.65
N VAL A 303 23.44 -10.84 12.09
CA VAL A 303 24.83 -10.40 12.39
C VAL A 303 25.12 -9.07 11.70
N PRO A 304 25.45 -7.97 12.41
CA PRO A 304 25.87 -6.73 11.76
C PRO A 304 27.17 -6.96 10.99
N MET A 305 27.17 -6.62 9.70
CA MET A 305 28.31 -6.86 8.80
C MET A 305 29.03 -5.56 8.44
N HIS A 306 28.34 -4.54 7.92
CA HIS A 306 28.95 -3.28 7.48
C HIS A 306 28.06 -2.08 7.84
N THR A 307 28.68 -0.94 8.14
CA THR A 307 28.09 0.41 8.19
C THR A 307 28.66 1.26 7.06
N LEU A 308 27.84 2.07 6.37
CA LEU A 308 28.20 2.96 5.26
C LEU A 308 27.85 4.42 5.57
N ALA A 309 28.75 5.35 5.23
CA ALA A 309 28.55 6.79 5.39
C ALA A 309 27.74 7.37 4.20
N SER A 310 26.42 7.53 4.34
CA SER A 310 25.53 7.94 3.25
C SER A 310 24.88 9.32 3.42
N GLY A 311 25.47 10.22 4.22
CA GLY A 311 24.95 11.58 4.40
C GLY A 311 24.78 12.32 3.07
N GLY A 312 23.58 12.87 2.83
CA GLY A 312 23.20 13.50 1.55
C GLY A 312 22.67 12.52 0.49
N PHE A 313 22.65 11.23 0.78
CA PHE A 313 22.05 10.16 -0.03
C PHE A 313 21.00 9.46 0.84
N ASP A 314 19.85 10.10 0.98
CA ASP A 314 18.73 9.72 1.84
C ASP A 314 17.67 8.87 1.12
N GLY A 315 17.69 8.84 -0.20
CA GLY A 315 16.74 8.13 -1.06
C GLY A 315 16.97 6.61 -1.15
N PRO A 316 16.33 5.94 -2.14
CA PRO A 316 16.22 4.49 -2.19
C PRO A 316 17.52 3.75 -2.45
N LEU A 317 17.51 2.46 -2.10
CA LEU A 317 18.68 1.57 -2.04
C LEU A 317 18.58 0.41 -3.04
N ALA A 318 19.69 -0.01 -3.65
CA ALA A 318 19.77 -1.20 -4.49
C ALA A 318 21.14 -1.88 -4.38
N VAL A 319 21.22 -3.17 -4.70
CA VAL A 319 22.49 -3.90 -4.87
C VAL A 319 22.57 -4.47 -6.29
N LEU A 320 23.64 -4.13 -7.00
CA LEU A 320 23.92 -4.57 -8.36
C LEU A 320 24.62 -5.94 -8.38
N ALA A 321 24.47 -6.70 -9.47
CA ALA A 321 25.02 -8.05 -9.64
C ALA A 321 26.56 -8.15 -9.59
N ASN A 322 27.27 -7.03 -9.57
CA ASN A 322 28.72 -6.94 -9.33
C ASN A 322 29.07 -6.67 -7.86
N GLY A 323 28.12 -6.78 -6.93
CA GLY A 323 28.31 -6.45 -5.52
C GLY A 323 28.46 -4.96 -5.23
N THR A 324 27.96 -4.07 -6.09
CA THR A 324 27.90 -2.63 -5.78
C THR A 324 26.56 -2.27 -5.12
N VAL A 325 26.61 -1.80 -3.87
CA VAL A 325 25.51 -1.08 -3.20
C VAL A 325 25.42 0.32 -3.82
N VAL A 326 24.21 0.73 -4.20
CA VAL A 326 23.92 2.05 -4.74
C VAL A 326 22.78 2.69 -3.93
N ARG A 327 22.95 3.94 -3.50
CA ARG A 327 21.90 4.71 -2.83
C ARG A 327 21.69 6.08 -3.46
N ALA A 328 20.44 6.42 -3.75
CA ALA A 328 20.08 7.70 -4.33
C ALA A 328 20.20 8.87 -3.35
N GLY A 329 20.48 10.05 -3.89
CA GLY A 329 20.33 11.35 -3.25
C GLY A 329 19.80 12.36 -4.26
N LYS A 330 19.94 13.65 -3.96
CA LYS A 330 19.48 14.73 -4.85
C LYS A 330 20.45 14.93 -6.01
N GLY A 331 20.02 14.57 -7.23
CA GLY A 331 20.78 14.74 -8.47
C GLY A 331 21.88 13.71 -8.74
N SER A 332 22.16 12.79 -7.82
CA SER A 332 23.20 11.77 -7.94
C SER A 332 22.93 10.55 -7.04
N ALA A 333 23.69 9.47 -7.20
CA ALA A 333 23.72 8.33 -6.29
C ALA A 333 25.15 8.02 -5.78
N ALA A 334 25.27 7.59 -4.53
CA ALA A 334 26.51 7.11 -3.93
C ALA A 334 26.66 5.59 -4.15
N MET A 335 27.91 5.12 -4.26
CA MET A 335 28.23 3.75 -4.62
C MET A 335 29.34 3.18 -3.71
N TRP A 336 29.17 1.94 -3.28
CA TRP A 336 30.13 1.16 -2.48
C TRP A 336 30.21 -0.26 -3.03
N LYS A 337 31.39 -0.88 -3.06
CA LYS A 337 31.52 -2.30 -3.45
C LYS A 337 31.62 -3.15 -2.18
N VAL A 338 30.76 -4.15 -2.01
CA VAL A 338 30.70 -4.94 -0.77
C VAL A 338 32.04 -5.63 -0.47
N ASP A 339 32.70 -6.16 -1.50
CA ASP A 339 33.97 -6.90 -1.37
C ASP A 339 35.19 -6.01 -1.03
N GLU A 340 35.02 -4.68 -0.98
CA GLU A 340 36.03 -3.67 -0.59
C GLU A 340 35.65 -2.93 0.71
N LEU A 341 34.61 -3.38 1.44
CA LEU A 341 34.16 -2.78 2.72
C LEU A 341 34.90 -3.34 3.95
N ASP A 342 35.12 -2.48 4.94
CA ASP A 342 35.41 -2.91 6.32
C ASP A 342 34.18 -3.63 6.92
N THR A 343 34.45 -4.74 7.63
CA THR A 343 33.45 -5.55 8.33
C THR A 343 33.54 -5.36 9.85
N HIS A 344 32.41 -5.45 10.56
CA HIS A 344 32.41 -5.37 12.03
C HIS A 344 33.15 -6.55 12.67
N LEU A 345 34.15 -6.24 13.48
CA LEU A 345 34.75 -7.15 14.46
C LEU A 345 34.20 -6.82 15.87
N GLU A 346 34.46 -7.68 16.85
CA GLU A 346 33.89 -7.55 18.20
C GLU A 346 34.24 -6.21 18.87
N ASN A 347 33.25 -5.30 18.92
CA ASN A 347 33.33 -3.93 19.47
C ASN A 347 34.13 -2.91 18.63
N GLU A 348 34.41 -3.20 17.35
CA GLU A 348 35.08 -2.25 16.46
C GLU A 348 34.07 -1.39 15.68
N LEU A 349 34.28 -0.06 15.70
CA LEU A 349 33.52 0.91 14.92
C LEU A 349 34.17 1.08 13.54
N ILE A 350 33.32 1.21 12.52
CA ILE A 350 33.74 1.37 11.12
C ILE A 350 33.88 2.85 10.76
N GLY A 351 34.88 3.18 9.95
CA GLY A 351 35.13 4.54 9.42
C GLY A 351 35.94 5.44 10.37
N GLU A 352 36.47 6.54 9.83
CA GLU A 352 37.16 7.55 10.63
C GLU A 352 36.17 8.53 11.29
N GLY A 353 36.43 8.91 12.54
CA GLY A 353 35.65 9.90 13.29
C GLY A 353 34.47 9.33 14.08
N THR A 354 33.51 10.21 14.39
CA THR A 354 32.35 9.92 15.23
C THR A 354 31.12 10.51 14.55
N LEU A 355 30.01 9.77 14.51
CA LEU A 355 28.73 10.29 14.03
C LEU A 355 28.19 11.39 14.95
N ASP A 356 27.75 12.49 14.36
CA ASP A 356 26.96 13.52 15.06
C ASP A 356 25.50 13.06 15.22
N ILE A 357 25.05 13.07 16.47
CA ILE A 357 23.72 12.66 16.92
C ILE A 357 22.98 13.78 17.68
N GLU A 358 23.47 15.03 17.69
CA GLU A 358 22.77 16.14 18.39
C GLU A 358 21.37 16.41 17.83
N ASP A 359 21.14 16.11 16.55
CA ASP A 359 19.82 16.18 15.89
C ASP A 359 18.94 14.92 16.08
N SER A 360 19.44 13.85 16.73
CA SER A 360 18.69 12.58 16.78
C SER A 360 17.40 12.72 17.59
N TRP A 361 16.33 12.13 17.06
CA TRP A 361 15.03 12.08 17.73
C TRP A 361 14.86 10.83 18.60
N ARG A 362 15.82 9.90 18.65
CA ARG A 362 15.77 8.74 19.56
C ARG A 362 15.88 9.18 21.02
N ASP A 363 15.12 8.53 21.90
CA ASP A 363 15.11 8.85 23.34
C ASP A 363 16.28 8.20 24.09
N ASP A 364 16.83 7.10 23.56
CA ASP A 364 18.02 6.39 24.07
C ASP A 364 19.24 6.56 23.14
N PRO A 365 19.96 7.71 23.19
CA PRO A 365 21.09 7.99 22.30
C PRO A 365 22.29 7.06 22.51
N ASP A 366 22.48 6.51 23.71
CA ASP A 366 23.55 5.55 24.04
C ASP A 366 23.43 4.21 23.28
N GLU A 367 22.26 3.92 22.69
CA GLU A 367 22.08 2.77 21.81
C GLU A 367 22.50 3.04 20.36
N ILE A 368 22.67 4.29 19.95
CA ILE A 368 23.09 4.65 18.59
C ILE A 368 24.56 4.26 18.43
N GLU A 369 24.86 3.50 17.38
CA GLU A 369 26.26 3.19 17.06
C GLU A 369 26.92 4.45 16.49
N LEU A 370 28.00 4.93 17.12
CA LEU A 370 28.66 6.18 16.74
C LEU A 370 29.61 6.06 15.54
N SER A 371 29.60 4.92 14.84
CA SER A 371 30.33 4.69 13.58
C SER A 371 29.86 5.66 12.50
N SER A 372 30.81 6.39 11.89
CA SER A 372 30.60 7.18 10.68
C SER A 372 30.32 6.28 9.46
N GLY A 373 31.03 5.14 9.37
CA GLY A 373 30.84 4.12 8.34
C GLY A 373 31.87 4.19 7.20
N ASN A 374 31.82 3.19 6.32
CA ASN A 374 32.65 3.14 5.11
C ASN A 374 32.33 4.33 4.20
N GLU A 375 33.36 5.05 3.78
CA GLU A 375 33.24 6.11 2.77
C GLU A 375 32.82 5.55 1.40
N ARG A 376 32.16 6.39 0.60
CA ARG A 376 31.68 5.99 -0.72
C ARG A 376 32.84 5.89 -1.71
N HIS A 377 32.85 4.80 -2.47
CA HIS A 377 33.90 4.52 -3.45
C HIS A 377 33.76 5.41 -4.69
N SER A 378 32.53 5.78 -5.04
CA SER A 378 32.23 6.76 -6.09
C SER A 378 30.84 7.39 -5.90
N THR A 379 30.59 8.45 -6.66
CA THR A 379 29.26 9.04 -6.87
C THR A 379 28.98 9.05 -8.38
N ILE A 380 27.72 8.84 -8.76
CA ILE A 380 27.26 8.86 -10.15
C ILE A 380 26.15 9.92 -10.33
N GLU A 381 26.39 10.88 -11.22
CA GLU A 381 25.49 12.01 -11.47
C GLU A 381 24.30 11.60 -12.35
N PHE A 382 23.11 12.11 -12.06
CA PHE A 382 21.93 11.84 -12.87
C PHE A 382 21.89 12.70 -14.14
N THR A 383 21.75 12.04 -15.30
CA THR A 383 21.81 12.65 -16.64
C THR A 383 20.57 12.28 -17.47
N GLY A 384 20.29 12.99 -18.57
CA GLY A 384 19.08 12.79 -19.38
C GLY A 384 17.81 13.49 -18.84
N VAL A 385 17.94 14.18 -17.71
CA VAL A 385 16.96 15.12 -17.15
C VAL A 385 17.36 16.58 -17.45
N LYS A 386 16.36 17.46 -17.57
CA LYS A 386 16.57 18.92 -17.62
C LYS A 386 16.86 19.49 -16.23
N ASP A 387 16.16 18.96 -15.24
CA ASP A 387 16.34 19.30 -13.84
C ASP A 387 17.52 18.53 -13.25
N LYS A 388 18.28 19.18 -12.37
CA LYS A 388 19.39 18.61 -11.62
C LYS A 388 19.00 18.20 -10.20
N ASN A 389 17.79 18.56 -9.76
CA ASN A 389 17.27 18.28 -8.43
C ASN A 389 16.55 16.93 -8.34
N LEU A 390 16.68 16.07 -9.37
CA LEU A 390 16.07 14.75 -9.43
C LEU A 390 16.39 13.94 -8.16
N LYS A 391 15.40 13.79 -7.29
CA LYS A 391 15.48 13.00 -6.05
C LYS A 391 14.56 11.78 -6.20
N PRO A 392 15.09 10.57 -6.43
CA PRO A 392 14.32 9.34 -6.34
C PRO A 392 13.71 9.17 -4.93
N SER A 393 12.44 8.77 -4.84
CA SER A 393 11.81 8.34 -3.58
C SER A 393 11.81 6.84 -3.41
N VAL A 394 11.44 6.13 -4.47
CA VAL A 394 11.33 4.67 -4.50
C VAL A 394 11.74 4.18 -5.89
N TRP A 395 12.38 3.01 -5.93
CA TRP A 395 12.77 2.34 -7.17
C TRP A 395 12.70 0.81 -7.03
N THR A 396 12.80 0.10 -8.14
CA THR A 396 13.01 -1.35 -8.16
C THR A 396 13.81 -1.79 -9.39
N GLN A 397 14.59 -2.85 -9.28
CA GLN A 397 15.38 -3.35 -10.41
C GLN A 397 14.48 -4.04 -11.45
N VAL A 398 14.71 -3.79 -12.75
CA VAL A 398 13.92 -4.44 -13.83
C VAL A 398 14.15 -5.95 -13.94
N ALA A 399 15.19 -6.45 -13.28
CA ALA A 399 15.47 -7.84 -12.97
C ALA A 399 16.46 -7.87 -11.78
N PRO A 400 16.49 -8.91 -10.92
CA PRO A 400 17.42 -8.98 -9.80
C PRO A 400 18.88 -8.72 -10.21
N GLY A 401 19.54 -7.79 -9.51
CA GLY A 401 20.93 -7.41 -9.78
C GLY A 401 21.15 -6.50 -11.00
N SER A 402 20.09 -6.11 -11.73
CA SER A 402 20.21 -5.18 -12.87
C SER A 402 20.68 -3.79 -12.45
N SER A 403 21.51 -3.15 -13.28
CA SER A 403 21.81 -1.72 -13.16
C SER A 403 20.63 -0.83 -13.54
N THR A 404 19.70 -1.32 -14.37
CA THR A 404 18.50 -0.56 -14.73
C THR A 404 17.43 -0.75 -13.67
N VAL A 405 16.98 0.36 -13.08
CA VAL A 405 15.82 0.44 -12.19
C VAL A 405 14.66 1.17 -12.86
N LEU A 406 13.44 0.84 -12.44
CA LEU A 406 12.28 1.72 -12.53
C LEU A 406 12.29 2.60 -11.29
N SER A 407 12.17 3.91 -11.45
CA SER A 407 12.26 4.91 -10.37
C SER A 407 11.09 5.88 -10.46
N ALA A 408 10.65 6.37 -9.31
CA ALA A 408 9.74 7.51 -9.19
C ALA A 408 10.46 8.72 -8.57
N THR A 409 9.98 9.93 -8.86
CA THR A 409 10.40 11.14 -8.15
C THR A 409 9.76 11.26 -6.77
N GLY A 410 10.54 11.71 -5.80
CA GLY A 410 10.12 12.03 -4.45
C GLY A 410 9.75 13.48 -4.25
N GLU A 411 9.11 13.72 -3.10
CA GLU A 411 8.87 15.05 -2.51
C GLU A 411 8.38 16.08 -3.55
N PRO A 412 7.16 15.95 -4.11
CA PRO A 412 6.67 16.89 -5.13
C PRO A 412 6.59 18.33 -4.64
N HIS A 413 6.52 18.57 -3.33
CA HIS A 413 6.61 19.93 -2.76
C HIS A 413 8.00 20.57 -2.92
N GLU A 414 9.06 19.79 -3.19
CA GLU A 414 10.39 20.31 -3.55
C GLU A 414 10.67 20.25 -5.07
N THR A 415 10.15 19.24 -5.77
CA THR A 415 10.52 18.94 -7.17
C THR A 415 9.45 19.34 -8.19
N SER A 416 8.19 19.46 -7.76
CA SER A 416 6.98 19.46 -8.59
C SER A 416 6.98 18.35 -9.66
N ASP A 417 7.64 17.21 -9.41
CA ASP A 417 7.72 16.09 -10.35
C ASP A 417 6.99 14.85 -9.81
N TYR A 418 6.13 14.30 -10.67
CA TYR A 418 5.34 13.08 -10.42
C TYR A 418 5.70 11.99 -11.45
N SER A 419 6.86 12.08 -12.09
CA SER A 419 7.26 11.19 -13.18
C SER A 419 7.86 9.87 -12.71
N VAL A 420 7.53 8.81 -13.46
CA VAL A 420 8.16 7.50 -13.37
C VAL A 420 9.10 7.32 -14.56
N PHE A 421 10.27 6.72 -14.36
CA PHE A 421 11.28 6.57 -15.42
C PHE A 421 12.17 5.35 -15.22
N GLU A 422 12.80 4.91 -16.31
CA GLU A 422 13.94 3.99 -16.26
C GLU A 422 15.21 4.80 -15.95
N LEU A 423 16.04 4.31 -15.04
CA LEU A 423 17.33 4.88 -14.67
C LEU A 423 18.39 3.77 -14.71
N ASP A 424 19.45 3.96 -15.48
CA ASP A 424 20.61 3.07 -15.45
C ASP A 424 21.63 3.55 -14.41
N LEU A 425 21.74 2.81 -13.30
CA LEU A 425 22.68 3.06 -12.20
C LEU A 425 24.15 2.80 -12.56
N ALA A 426 24.45 2.28 -13.77
CA ALA A 426 25.80 2.19 -14.29
C ALA A 426 26.24 3.43 -15.11
N GLU A 427 25.30 4.16 -15.73
CA GLU A 427 25.56 5.40 -16.50
C GLU A 427 25.00 6.67 -15.84
N GLY A 428 24.23 6.55 -14.74
CA GLY A 428 23.47 7.64 -14.12
C GLY A 428 22.33 8.15 -15.01
N LYS A 429 21.90 7.36 -15.99
CA LYS A 429 21.19 7.87 -17.17
C LYS A 429 19.71 7.61 -17.11
N VAL A 430 18.92 8.68 -17.06
CA VAL A 430 17.46 8.63 -17.20
C VAL A 430 17.11 8.29 -18.65
N GLY A 431 16.47 7.14 -18.82
CA GLY A 431 16.01 6.59 -20.10
C GLY A 431 14.57 6.98 -20.40
N LYS A 432 13.71 5.97 -20.55
CA LYS A 432 12.30 6.16 -20.87
C LYS A 432 11.52 6.71 -19.66
N ARG A 433 10.57 7.61 -19.91
CA ARG A 433 9.55 8.04 -18.94
C ARG A 433 8.25 7.26 -19.13
N TYR A 434 7.51 7.11 -18.05
CA TYR A 434 6.16 6.57 -17.97
C TYR A 434 5.27 7.63 -17.32
N LEU A 435 4.06 7.81 -17.86
CA LEU A 435 3.16 8.89 -17.49
C LEU A 435 1.83 8.35 -16.98
N GLY A 436 1.09 9.19 -16.26
CA GLY A 436 -0.33 8.95 -15.96
C GLY A 436 -0.70 8.84 -14.48
N HIS A 437 0.29 8.90 -13.60
CA HIS A 437 0.14 9.14 -12.16
C HIS A 437 -0.42 10.54 -11.92
N GLY A 438 -1.26 10.66 -10.89
CA GLY A 438 -1.81 11.92 -10.39
C GLY A 438 -1.51 12.09 -8.90
N GLY A 439 -0.39 11.53 -8.44
CA GLY A 439 0.03 11.46 -7.04
C GLY A 439 1.42 10.82 -6.94
N ILE A 440 1.92 10.62 -5.73
CA ILE A 440 3.24 10.03 -5.46
C ILE A 440 3.16 8.52 -5.70
N VAL A 441 4.14 7.95 -6.41
CA VAL A 441 4.29 6.48 -6.49
C VAL A 441 4.97 5.98 -5.22
N MET A 442 4.35 5.00 -4.58
CA MET A 442 4.79 4.47 -3.28
C MET A 442 5.52 3.13 -3.40
N ASP A 443 5.17 2.32 -4.41
CA ASP A 443 5.68 0.96 -4.59
C ASP A 443 5.71 0.56 -6.07
N PHE A 444 6.62 -0.36 -6.41
CA PHE A 444 6.81 -0.93 -7.73
C PHE A 444 6.96 -2.45 -7.65
N SER A 445 6.18 -3.17 -8.45
CA SER A 445 6.37 -4.61 -8.66
C SER A 445 6.68 -4.92 -10.12
N VAL A 446 7.76 -5.66 -10.38
CA VAL A 446 8.14 -6.14 -11.72
C VAL A 446 7.75 -7.61 -11.85
N SER A 447 7.15 -7.97 -12.98
CA SER A 447 6.72 -9.34 -13.22
C SER A 447 7.92 -10.26 -13.52
N ALA A 448 8.13 -11.25 -12.64
CA ALA A 448 9.03 -12.37 -12.91
C ALA A 448 8.53 -13.28 -14.07
N GLY A 449 7.25 -13.17 -14.46
CA GLY A 449 6.65 -13.91 -15.58
C GLY A 449 6.71 -13.18 -16.93
N ASP A 450 6.90 -11.86 -16.94
CA ASP A 450 7.10 -11.04 -18.14
C ASP A 450 7.94 -9.79 -17.80
N PRO A 451 9.25 -9.75 -18.16
CA PRO A 451 10.14 -8.62 -17.83
C PRO A 451 9.81 -7.33 -18.61
N ASN A 452 8.78 -7.35 -19.47
CA ASN A 452 8.21 -6.17 -20.09
C ASN A 452 7.07 -5.55 -19.26
N VAL A 453 6.63 -6.16 -18.14
CA VAL A 453 5.46 -5.71 -17.39
C VAL A 453 5.81 -5.34 -15.94
N PHE A 454 5.34 -4.18 -15.50
CA PHE A 454 5.42 -3.73 -14.11
C PHE A 454 4.12 -3.06 -13.64
N LEU A 455 3.89 -3.09 -12.34
CA LEU A 455 2.81 -2.42 -11.63
C LEU A 455 3.39 -1.30 -10.77
N THR A 456 2.67 -0.17 -10.64
CA THR A 456 2.98 0.90 -9.67
C THR A 456 1.80 1.12 -8.74
N ALA A 457 2.04 1.26 -7.43
CA ALA A 457 1.07 1.73 -6.44
C ALA A 457 1.21 3.25 -6.23
N CYS A 458 0.15 3.97 -5.87
CA CYS A 458 0.12 5.44 -5.89
C CYS A 458 -0.82 6.07 -4.85
N THR A 459 -0.44 7.25 -4.33
CA THR A 459 -1.26 8.04 -3.39
C THR A 459 -2.51 8.67 -4.03
N ASP A 460 -2.66 8.62 -5.36
CA ASP A 460 -3.95 8.96 -5.99
C ASP A 460 -5.03 7.88 -5.86
N GLY A 461 -4.70 6.74 -5.21
CA GLY A 461 -5.61 5.63 -4.95
C GLY A 461 -5.68 4.61 -6.08
N TYR A 462 -4.85 4.72 -7.12
CA TYR A 462 -4.88 3.81 -8.27
C TYR A 462 -3.58 3.01 -8.46
N ALA A 463 -3.71 1.69 -8.56
CA ALA A 463 -2.64 0.84 -9.09
C ALA A 463 -2.65 0.88 -10.64
N ARG A 464 -1.48 0.92 -11.27
CA ARG A 464 -1.34 1.05 -12.73
C ARG A 464 -0.40 0.01 -13.29
N LEU A 465 -0.85 -0.71 -14.32
CA LEU A 465 -0.06 -1.72 -15.01
C LEU A 465 0.50 -1.15 -16.32
N TYR A 466 1.82 -1.21 -16.47
CA TYR A 466 2.55 -0.72 -17.62
C TYR A 466 3.20 -1.87 -18.39
N ASP A 467 3.15 -1.76 -19.72
CA ASP A 467 4.08 -2.44 -20.61
C ASP A 467 5.27 -1.49 -20.83
N ARG A 468 6.51 -1.97 -20.64
CA ARG A 468 7.74 -1.18 -20.81
C ARG A 468 7.95 -0.68 -22.24
N ARG A 469 7.19 -1.18 -23.21
CA ARG A 469 7.11 -0.65 -24.59
C ARG A 469 6.18 0.56 -24.68
N GLU A 470 5.14 0.62 -23.85
CA GLU A 470 4.13 1.69 -23.79
C GLU A 470 4.49 2.83 -22.82
N THR A 471 4.15 4.08 -23.14
CA THR A 471 4.45 5.24 -22.26
C THR A 471 3.35 5.52 -21.23
N LEU A 472 2.17 4.93 -21.43
CA LEU A 472 0.97 5.11 -20.62
C LEU A 472 0.47 3.74 -20.13
N PRO A 473 -0.31 3.67 -19.05
CA PRO A 473 -0.73 2.41 -18.48
C PRO A 473 -1.69 1.66 -19.41
N VAL A 474 -1.52 0.35 -19.49
CA VAL A 474 -2.36 -0.57 -20.27
C VAL A 474 -3.64 -0.93 -19.51
N VAL A 475 -3.55 -0.97 -18.18
CA VAL A 475 -4.68 -1.15 -17.25
C VAL A 475 -4.47 -0.22 -16.04
N THR A 476 -5.56 0.30 -15.46
CA THR A 476 -5.55 1.00 -14.17
C THR A 476 -6.65 0.42 -13.30
N PHE A 477 -6.39 0.21 -12.01
CA PHE A 477 -7.32 -0.34 -11.02
C PHE A 477 -7.69 0.76 -10.02
N ASP A 478 -8.99 1.01 -9.78
CA ASP A 478 -9.46 1.93 -8.73
C ASP A 478 -9.46 1.18 -7.39
N VAL A 479 -8.36 1.32 -6.62
CA VAL A 479 -8.12 0.57 -5.37
C VAL A 479 -8.70 1.34 -4.19
N GLY A 480 -8.39 2.64 -4.09
CA GLY A 480 -8.82 3.52 -3.00
C GLY A 480 -10.18 4.20 -3.21
N ALA A 481 -10.87 3.95 -4.33
CA ALA A 481 -12.21 4.46 -4.65
C ALA A 481 -12.38 6.00 -4.58
N LEU A 482 -11.31 6.77 -4.85
CA LEU A 482 -11.18 8.22 -4.56
C LEU A 482 -11.28 8.62 -3.07
N SER A 483 -10.84 7.76 -2.17
CA SER A 483 -11.02 7.98 -0.73
C SER A 483 -9.82 7.60 0.16
N GLY A 484 -8.86 6.83 -0.35
CA GLY A 484 -7.65 6.39 0.36
C GLY A 484 -6.47 6.10 -0.59
N PHE A 485 -5.27 5.96 -0.03
CA PHE A 485 -4.05 5.64 -0.78
C PHE A 485 -3.97 4.15 -1.17
N CYS A 486 -3.30 3.88 -2.29
CA CYS A 486 -2.83 2.55 -2.67
C CYS A 486 -1.32 2.49 -2.44
N PRO A 487 -0.81 2.19 -1.23
CA PRO A 487 0.63 2.20 -0.94
C PRO A 487 1.38 1.01 -1.53
N ALA A 488 0.74 -0.16 -1.68
CA ALA A 488 1.40 -1.41 -2.07
C ALA A 488 0.71 -2.10 -3.26
N GLY A 489 1.48 -2.72 -4.16
CA GLY A 489 0.93 -3.37 -5.35
C GLY A 489 1.87 -4.35 -6.04
N LEU A 490 1.49 -5.63 -6.07
CA LEU A 490 2.21 -6.73 -6.72
C LEU A 490 1.60 -7.15 -8.06
N ILE A 491 2.46 -7.58 -9.01
CA ILE A 491 2.05 -8.28 -10.24
C ILE A 491 2.65 -9.70 -10.26
N VAL A 492 1.81 -10.70 -10.01
CA VAL A 492 2.21 -12.12 -9.91
C VAL A 492 1.66 -12.92 -11.10
N HIS A 493 2.26 -14.07 -11.39
CA HIS A 493 1.94 -14.89 -12.59
C HIS A 493 1.66 -16.37 -12.27
N PRO A 494 0.72 -16.71 -11.38
CA PRO A 494 0.33 -18.10 -11.12
C PRO A 494 -0.10 -18.80 -12.41
N ASP A 495 0.53 -19.94 -12.73
CA ASP A 495 0.36 -20.68 -13.99
C ASP A 495 0.48 -19.82 -15.27
N GLY A 496 1.18 -18.69 -15.23
CA GLY A 496 1.28 -17.74 -16.34
C GLY A 496 0.01 -16.89 -16.59
N ILE A 497 -0.88 -16.78 -15.61
CA ILE A 497 -1.99 -15.82 -15.60
C ILE A 497 -1.54 -14.56 -14.83
N PRO A 498 -1.49 -13.37 -15.47
CA PRO A 498 -1.17 -12.12 -14.78
C PRO A 498 -2.29 -11.76 -13.80
N THR A 499 -1.91 -11.63 -12.53
CA THR A 499 -2.80 -11.32 -11.41
C THR A 499 -2.19 -10.15 -10.66
N ALA A 500 -2.94 -9.06 -10.51
CA ALA A 500 -2.50 -7.95 -9.66
C ALA A 500 -3.06 -8.15 -8.24
N ILE A 501 -2.29 -7.78 -7.23
CA ILE A 501 -2.67 -7.81 -5.82
C ILE A 501 -2.34 -6.43 -5.24
N THR A 502 -3.29 -5.74 -4.63
CA THR A 502 -3.12 -4.34 -4.20
C THR A 502 -3.55 -4.15 -2.76
N GLY A 503 -2.69 -3.53 -1.96
CA GLY A 503 -3.00 -3.13 -0.59
C GLY A 503 -3.60 -1.73 -0.54
N ALA A 504 -4.58 -1.52 0.34
CA ALA A 504 -5.22 -0.24 0.57
C ALA A 504 -5.03 0.22 2.02
N LEU A 505 -4.61 1.46 2.23
CA LEU A 505 -4.32 1.96 3.59
C LEU A 505 -5.59 2.28 4.39
N LYS A 506 -6.67 2.69 3.71
CA LYS A 506 -7.90 3.14 4.35
C LYS A 506 -9.05 2.13 4.24
N GLN A 507 -8.99 1.23 3.25
CA GLN A 507 -10.06 0.25 3.04
C GLN A 507 -9.90 -1.00 3.92
N GLU A 508 -8.78 -1.12 4.64
CA GLU A 508 -8.51 -2.19 5.62
C GLU A 508 -8.49 -3.60 4.99
N GLU A 509 -8.12 -3.66 3.70
CA GLU A 509 -8.22 -4.84 2.85
C GLU A 509 -7.11 -4.97 1.79
N ILE A 510 -6.96 -6.19 1.25
CA ILE A 510 -6.17 -6.50 0.06
C ILE A 510 -7.11 -6.90 -1.08
N LYS A 511 -7.08 -6.21 -2.23
CA LYS A 511 -7.85 -6.61 -3.43
C LYS A 511 -7.01 -7.43 -4.41
N VAL A 512 -7.61 -8.49 -4.95
CA VAL A 512 -7.00 -9.36 -5.98
C VAL A 512 -7.73 -9.16 -7.31
N TRP A 513 -6.97 -8.96 -8.39
CA TRP A 513 -7.49 -8.56 -9.71
C TRP A 513 -7.05 -9.49 -10.83
N ASP A 514 -7.99 -9.90 -11.67
CA ASP A 514 -7.68 -10.55 -12.95
C ASP A 514 -7.36 -9.47 -13.99
N VAL A 515 -6.09 -9.40 -14.40
CA VAL A 515 -5.60 -8.43 -15.38
C VAL A 515 -6.21 -8.65 -16.77
N ARG A 516 -6.48 -9.91 -17.15
CA ARG A 516 -7.03 -10.28 -18.47
C ARG A 516 -8.55 -10.15 -18.51
N ALA A 517 -9.25 -10.55 -17.46
CA ALA A 517 -10.71 -10.37 -17.34
C ALA A 517 -11.10 -8.93 -16.93
N ARG A 518 -10.15 -8.11 -16.47
CA ARG A 518 -10.34 -6.70 -16.06
C ARG A 518 -11.39 -6.54 -14.96
N ALA A 519 -11.25 -7.35 -13.90
CA ALA A 519 -12.20 -7.39 -12.79
C ALA A 519 -11.53 -7.71 -11.45
N ALA A 520 -12.13 -7.23 -10.36
CA ALA A 520 -11.87 -7.72 -9.02
C ALA A 520 -12.32 -9.19 -8.90
N VAL A 521 -11.48 -10.02 -8.28
CA VAL A 521 -11.69 -11.45 -8.04
C VAL A 521 -12.34 -11.64 -6.67
N TYR A 522 -11.71 -11.06 -5.63
CA TYR A 522 -12.15 -10.98 -4.24
C TYR A 522 -11.30 -9.94 -3.48
N GLU A 523 -11.76 -9.61 -2.28
CA GLU A 523 -11.01 -8.90 -1.23
C GLU A 523 -10.60 -9.88 -0.12
N LEU A 524 -9.49 -9.62 0.56
CA LEU A 524 -9.05 -10.30 1.77
C LEU A 524 -9.01 -9.34 2.95
N ALA A 525 -9.52 -9.79 4.09
CA ALA A 525 -9.45 -9.07 5.36
C ALA A 525 -8.01 -8.91 5.84
N THR A 526 -7.67 -7.72 6.33
CA THR A 526 -6.52 -7.48 7.22
C THR A 526 -6.97 -7.05 8.62
N GLY A 527 -8.14 -7.54 9.03
CA GLY A 527 -8.83 -7.21 10.29
C GLY A 527 -9.47 -5.84 10.19
N ASN A 528 -8.82 -4.87 10.83
CA ASN A 528 -9.09 -3.44 10.84
C ASN A 528 -7.84 -2.62 10.41
N ASN A 529 -6.76 -3.28 9.96
CA ASN A 529 -5.50 -2.62 9.63
C ASN A 529 -5.42 -2.23 8.15
N GLY A 530 -4.86 -1.04 7.90
CA GLY A 530 -4.48 -0.60 6.56
C GLY A 530 -3.23 -1.33 6.06
N VAL A 531 -3.20 -1.75 4.80
CA VAL A 531 -2.04 -2.44 4.23
C VAL A 531 -0.95 -1.42 3.89
N THR A 532 0.28 -1.60 4.39
CA THR A 532 1.42 -0.70 4.08
C THR A 532 2.37 -1.31 3.04
N SER A 533 2.62 -2.62 3.07
CA SER A 533 3.55 -3.29 2.16
C SER A 533 3.13 -4.75 1.87
N LEU A 534 3.48 -5.26 0.68
CA LEU A 534 3.14 -6.62 0.22
C LEU A 534 4.38 -7.34 -0.33
N ALA A 535 4.49 -8.65 -0.13
CA ALA A 535 5.49 -9.51 -0.76
C ALA A 535 4.91 -10.87 -1.17
N TRP A 536 5.35 -11.42 -2.31
CA TRP A 536 4.85 -12.71 -2.83
C TRP A 536 5.95 -13.78 -2.89
N ASP A 537 5.81 -14.81 -2.06
CA ASP A 537 6.63 -16.01 -2.12
C ASP A 537 6.05 -17.00 -3.14
N SER A 538 6.65 -17.00 -4.33
CA SER A 538 6.36 -17.91 -5.44
C SER A 538 6.73 -19.38 -5.21
N GLN A 539 7.56 -19.72 -4.23
CA GLN A 539 7.93 -21.11 -3.91
C GLN A 539 6.88 -21.75 -2.98
N ARG A 540 6.41 -20.98 -1.99
CA ARG A 540 5.43 -21.44 -0.98
C ARG A 540 4.00 -21.05 -1.32
N SER A 541 3.80 -20.33 -2.44
CA SER A 541 2.52 -19.72 -2.85
C SER A 541 1.90 -18.89 -1.72
N ALA A 542 2.72 -18.06 -1.07
CA ALA A 542 2.30 -17.27 0.08
C ALA A 542 2.37 -15.77 -0.21
N LEU A 543 1.26 -15.06 0.07
CA LEU A 543 1.26 -13.60 0.14
C LEU A 543 1.56 -13.18 1.56
N TYR A 544 2.58 -12.34 1.74
CA TYR A 544 2.87 -11.64 2.98
C TYR A 544 2.37 -10.20 2.87
N ALA A 545 1.74 -9.70 3.93
CA ALA A 545 1.23 -8.33 4.00
C ALA A 545 1.58 -7.70 5.34
N ALA A 546 2.31 -6.58 5.33
CA ALA A 546 2.55 -5.78 6.51
C ALA A 546 1.48 -4.69 6.61
N THR A 547 0.92 -4.49 7.80
CA THR A 547 -0.31 -3.72 8.00
C THR A 547 -0.27 -2.87 9.27
N GLU A 548 -0.81 -1.67 9.18
CA GLU A 548 -0.79 -0.65 10.23
C GLU A 548 -2.19 -0.46 10.84
N CYS A 549 -2.29 -0.58 12.16
CA CYS A 549 -3.48 -0.20 12.90
C CYS A 549 -3.54 1.33 13.01
N ASN A 550 -4.55 1.95 12.39
CA ASN A 550 -4.80 3.40 12.53
C ASN A 550 -5.37 3.78 13.91
N TYR A 551 -5.72 2.79 14.74
CA TYR A 551 -6.39 2.93 16.04
C TYR A 551 -5.46 2.70 17.22
N VAL A 552 -4.15 2.60 16.96
CA VAL A 552 -3.07 2.62 17.96
C VAL A 552 -2.29 3.91 17.77
N ASP A 553 -2.08 4.65 18.86
CA ASP A 553 -1.22 5.84 18.84
C ASP A 553 0.27 5.47 18.94
N ARG A 554 1.17 6.44 18.75
CA ARG A 554 2.63 6.17 18.80
C ARG A 554 3.15 5.81 20.20
N LEU A 555 2.32 5.79 21.23
CA LEU A 555 2.65 5.34 22.58
C LEU A 555 2.13 3.92 22.86
N GLY A 556 1.45 3.29 21.90
CA GLY A 556 0.83 1.97 22.05
C GLY A 556 -0.58 2.01 22.63
N TYR A 557 -1.25 3.17 22.67
CA TYR A 557 -2.60 3.28 23.21
C TYR A 557 -3.67 3.10 22.13
N HIS A 558 -4.54 2.10 22.36
CA HIS A 558 -5.78 1.88 21.61
C HIS A 558 -6.75 3.05 21.82
N HIS A 559 -7.34 3.58 20.74
CA HIS A 559 -8.31 4.69 20.78
C HIS A 559 -9.45 4.49 19.77
N ASP A 560 -10.55 5.25 19.91
CA ASP A 560 -11.78 5.14 19.11
C ASP A 560 -12.50 3.74 19.15
N TYR A 561 -12.10 2.80 20.00
CA TYR A 561 -12.71 1.46 20.12
C TYR A 561 -14.07 1.44 20.84
N ARG A 562 -14.96 0.52 20.40
CA ARG A 562 -16.30 0.23 20.95
C ARG A 562 -16.49 -1.30 21.13
N PRO A 563 -17.51 -1.80 21.87
CA PRO A 563 -17.87 -3.22 21.82
C PRO A 563 -18.10 -3.72 20.38
N ALA A 564 -17.63 -4.95 20.10
CA ALA A 564 -17.78 -5.62 18.81
C ALA A 564 -19.14 -6.29 18.65
N LYS A 565 -19.75 -6.17 17.46
CA LYS A 565 -21.04 -6.79 17.13
C LYS A 565 -20.84 -8.13 16.41
N LEU A 566 -20.23 -9.06 17.14
CA LEU A 566 -19.89 -10.40 16.66
C LEU A 566 -21.11 -11.13 16.07
N PRO A 567 -21.03 -11.64 14.82
CA PRO A 567 -22.10 -12.45 14.22
C PRO A 567 -22.45 -13.67 15.07
N LYS A 568 -23.75 -14.04 15.12
CA LYS A 568 -24.27 -15.18 15.93
C LYS A 568 -23.57 -16.54 15.67
N ARG A 569 -22.77 -16.69 14.61
CA ARG A 569 -22.00 -17.91 14.32
C ARG A 569 -20.78 -18.07 15.22
N GLN A 570 -19.95 -17.03 15.35
CA GLN A 570 -18.76 -17.08 16.21
C GLN A 570 -19.16 -17.19 17.68
N ARG A 571 -20.20 -16.45 18.11
CA ARG A 571 -20.77 -16.53 19.47
C ARG A 571 -21.21 -17.95 19.90
N ALA A 572 -21.49 -18.85 18.95
CA ALA A 572 -21.95 -20.22 19.25
C ALA A 572 -20.80 -21.22 19.44
N GLU A 573 -19.57 -20.83 19.14
CA GLU A 573 -18.37 -21.68 19.26
C GLU A 573 -17.67 -21.45 20.62
N ASP A 574 -17.72 -20.23 21.17
CA ASP A 574 -17.08 -19.85 22.44
C ASP A 574 -17.81 -20.34 23.73
N VAL A 575 -19.06 -20.78 23.64
CA VAL A 575 -19.96 -20.97 24.82
C VAL A 575 -20.22 -22.45 25.18
N MET A 576 -19.62 -23.41 24.48
CA MET A 576 -19.99 -24.85 24.61
C MET A 576 -19.22 -25.66 25.68
N ASP A 577 -18.57 -25.01 26.66
CA ASP A 577 -17.68 -25.67 27.64
C ASP A 577 -18.10 -25.55 29.12
N GLU A 578 -19.26 -24.94 29.46
CA GLU A 578 -19.84 -25.02 30.81
C GLU A 578 -21.08 -25.93 30.86
N ASP A 579 -21.21 -26.71 31.95
CA ASP A 579 -22.16 -27.82 32.09
C ASP A 579 -23.63 -27.37 32.03
N GLY A 580 -24.43 -28.00 31.17
CA GLY A 580 -25.83 -27.64 30.97
C GLY A 580 -26.81 -28.22 32.01
N ASP A 581 -27.65 -27.34 32.56
CA ASP A 581 -28.96 -27.69 33.13
C ASP A 581 -30.06 -27.21 32.17
N GLU A 582 -30.93 -28.12 31.71
CA GLU A 582 -31.96 -27.88 30.69
C GLU A 582 -33.28 -27.32 31.29
N ASP A 583 -33.30 -26.05 31.73
CA ASP A 583 -34.55 -25.35 32.13
C ASP A 583 -35.02 -24.36 31.04
N GLU A 584 -36.10 -24.73 30.33
CA GLU A 584 -36.70 -23.99 29.19
C GLU A 584 -37.61 -22.81 29.64
N ASP A 585 -37.05 -21.67 30.06
CA ASP A 585 -37.80 -20.41 30.25
C ASP A 585 -37.51 -19.39 29.12
N GLU A 586 -38.33 -19.40 28.07
CA GLU A 586 -38.34 -18.38 26.99
C GLU A 586 -39.01 -17.07 27.49
N ASP A 587 -38.27 -15.96 27.70
CA ASP A 587 -38.73 -14.57 27.45
C ASP A 587 -37.70 -13.44 27.70
N ASP A 588 -36.61 -13.64 28.46
CA ASP A 588 -35.65 -12.56 28.81
C ASP A 588 -34.54 -12.32 27.74
N GLU A 589 -34.86 -11.61 26.64
CA GLU A 589 -33.90 -11.19 25.59
C GLU A 589 -33.12 -9.87 25.89
N GLU A 590 -33.23 -9.27 27.09
CA GLU A 590 -32.60 -7.99 27.44
C GLU A 590 -31.56 -8.13 28.60
N ASP A 591 -30.43 -7.41 28.49
CA ASP A 591 -29.30 -7.24 29.45
C ASP A 591 -28.04 -8.17 29.40
N PHE A 592 -27.92 -9.16 28.50
CA PHE A 592 -26.66 -9.93 28.27
C PHE A 592 -25.58 -9.17 27.43
N ASP A 593 -25.39 -7.86 27.66
CA ASP A 593 -24.55 -6.98 26.81
C ASP A 593 -23.16 -6.64 27.41
N ASP A 594 -22.88 -7.03 28.67
CA ASP A 594 -21.71 -6.52 29.45
C ASP A 594 -20.43 -7.38 29.42
N GLU A 595 -20.47 -8.68 29.09
CA GLU A 595 -19.32 -9.60 29.24
C GLU A 595 -18.47 -9.81 27.97
N CYS A 596 -18.87 -9.28 26.82
CA CYS A 596 -18.03 -9.30 25.61
C CYS A 596 -16.92 -8.23 25.67
N ASP A 597 -15.76 -8.59 26.20
CA ASP A 597 -14.55 -7.75 26.19
C ASP A 597 -14.03 -7.44 24.77
N GLN A 598 -14.36 -8.26 23.77
CA GLN A 598 -13.97 -8.05 22.37
C GLN A 598 -14.47 -6.71 21.82
N CYS A 599 -13.53 -5.90 21.31
CA CYS A 599 -13.79 -4.57 20.78
C CYS A 599 -13.60 -4.49 19.26
N TRP A 600 -14.13 -3.42 18.66
CA TRP A 600 -13.99 -3.07 17.24
C TRP A 600 -13.81 -1.55 17.12
N PRO A 601 -13.02 -1.03 16.18
CA PRO A 601 -12.88 0.42 16.02
C PRO A 601 -14.20 1.06 15.59
N SER A 602 -14.62 2.13 16.28
CA SER A 602 -15.83 2.89 15.92
C SER A 602 -15.73 3.52 14.53
N ARG A 603 -14.51 3.62 13.99
CA ARG A 603 -14.16 4.36 12.77
C ARG A 603 -13.59 3.50 11.65
N ALA A 604 -13.62 2.17 11.81
CA ALA A 604 -13.28 1.19 10.79
C ALA A 604 -13.99 1.50 9.46
N TRP A 605 -13.32 1.18 8.36
CA TRP A 605 -13.84 1.34 7.01
C TRP A 605 -15.12 0.52 6.81
N HIS A 606 -15.04 -0.74 7.20
CA HIS A 606 -16.10 -1.73 7.09
C HIS A 606 -16.61 -2.16 8.47
N LYS A 607 -17.64 -3.01 8.45
CA LYS A 607 -18.27 -3.58 9.64
C LYS A 607 -17.67 -4.95 9.96
N GLU A 608 -17.97 -5.42 11.17
CA GLU A 608 -17.72 -6.77 11.65
C GLU A 608 -18.20 -7.86 10.67
N ASP A 609 -19.36 -7.66 10.03
CA ASP A 609 -20.02 -8.60 9.12
C ASP A 609 -19.65 -8.41 7.64
N TYR A 610 -18.62 -7.61 7.32
CA TYR A 610 -18.16 -7.39 5.94
C TYR A 610 -17.37 -8.58 5.37
N PHE A 611 -16.72 -9.36 6.23
CA PHE A 611 -16.10 -10.65 5.92
C PHE A 611 -16.85 -11.79 6.61
N GLY A 612 -16.52 -13.04 6.29
CA GLY A 612 -17.20 -14.23 6.83
C GLY A 612 -16.75 -14.68 8.22
N TYR A 613 -15.76 -14.00 8.80
CA TYR A 613 -15.24 -14.18 10.14
C TYR A 613 -14.74 -12.81 10.61
N THR A 614 -15.28 -12.32 11.72
CA THR A 614 -14.87 -11.05 12.35
C THR A 614 -13.60 -11.27 13.17
N PHE A 615 -12.57 -10.46 12.95
CA PHE A 615 -11.45 -10.34 13.88
C PHE A 615 -10.90 -8.92 13.89
N ASP A 616 -10.67 -8.37 15.08
CA ASP A 616 -9.88 -7.16 15.25
C ASP A 616 -8.38 -7.52 15.18
N ALA A 617 -7.54 -6.68 14.58
CA ALA A 617 -6.09 -6.89 14.64
C ALA A 617 -5.48 -6.35 15.95
N GLY A 618 -6.13 -5.35 16.57
CA GLY A 618 -5.69 -4.62 17.75
C GLY A 618 -4.52 -3.67 17.48
N ASP A 619 -3.39 -4.26 17.07
CA ASP A 619 -2.10 -3.63 16.84
C ASP A 619 -1.63 -3.80 15.38
N HIS A 620 -0.50 -3.21 15.00
CA HIS A 620 0.11 -3.46 13.69
C HIS A 620 0.50 -4.94 13.54
N ARG A 621 0.31 -5.52 12.35
CA ARG A 621 0.51 -6.96 12.10
C ARG A 621 1.17 -7.25 10.76
N ILE A 622 1.93 -8.35 10.70
CA ILE A 622 2.26 -9.03 9.45
C ILE A 622 1.35 -10.25 9.28
N TYR A 623 0.69 -10.37 8.14
CA TYR A 623 -0.12 -11.53 7.74
C TYR A 623 0.62 -12.40 6.73
N ARG A 624 0.33 -13.71 6.76
CA ARG A 624 0.73 -14.72 5.77
C ARG A 624 -0.51 -15.46 5.28
N PHE A 625 -0.89 -15.21 4.03
CA PHE A 625 -1.95 -15.93 3.32
C PHE A 625 -1.31 -17.07 2.51
N ALA A 626 -1.37 -18.30 3.00
CA ALA A 626 -0.72 -19.46 2.41
C ALA A 626 -1.67 -20.21 1.46
N PHE A 627 -1.56 -19.98 0.16
CA PHE A 627 -2.45 -20.54 -0.85
C PHE A 627 -2.11 -22.01 -1.16
N LYS A 628 -3.04 -22.93 -0.87
CA LYS A 628 -2.85 -24.38 -1.07
C LYS A 628 -4.14 -25.07 -1.52
N GLU A 629 -4.04 -26.30 -2.03
CA GLU A 629 -5.22 -27.01 -2.53
C GLU A 629 -6.25 -27.28 -1.41
N ASN A 630 -5.81 -27.85 -0.29
CA ASN A 630 -6.65 -28.17 0.85
C ASN A 630 -6.17 -27.35 2.05
N PRO A 631 -6.57 -26.06 2.16
CA PRO A 631 -6.31 -25.26 3.35
C PRO A 631 -7.16 -25.80 4.49
N ASP A 632 -6.58 -25.80 5.69
CA ASP A 632 -7.38 -25.76 6.90
C ASP A 632 -8.09 -24.39 6.96
N LEU A 633 -9.37 -24.36 7.34
CA LEU A 633 -10.13 -23.11 7.42
C LEU A 633 -10.11 -22.49 8.81
N ASP A 634 -9.64 -23.25 9.80
CA ASP A 634 -9.62 -22.86 11.21
C ASP A 634 -8.31 -22.09 11.54
N PHE A 635 -7.33 -22.10 10.63
CA PHE A 635 -6.16 -21.22 10.64
C PHE A 635 -6.54 -19.82 10.13
N VAL A 636 -7.08 -19.03 11.06
CA VAL A 636 -7.35 -17.60 10.96
C VAL A 636 -6.54 -16.82 12.03
N PRO A 637 -6.33 -15.51 11.87
CA PRO A 637 -5.67 -14.69 12.91
C PRO A 637 -6.46 -14.68 14.21
N CYS A 638 -5.75 -14.67 15.34
CA CYS A 638 -6.35 -14.39 16.64
C CYS A 638 -6.93 -12.97 16.70
N TYR A 639 -8.05 -12.83 17.41
CA TYR A 639 -8.63 -11.53 17.77
C TYR A 639 -7.60 -10.68 18.55
N GLY A 640 -7.62 -9.36 18.39
CA GLY A 640 -6.71 -8.44 19.09
C GLY A 640 -7.15 -8.09 20.51
N ASP A 641 -6.19 -7.91 21.41
CA ASP A 641 -6.41 -7.56 22.83
C ASP A 641 -6.75 -6.07 23.05
N ALA A 642 -7.38 -5.41 22.07
CA ALA A 642 -7.68 -3.98 22.13
C ALA A 642 -8.84 -3.69 23.08
N THR A 643 -8.57 -2.91 24.12
CA THR A 643 -9.57 -2.50 25.13
C THR A 643 -10.14 -1.12 24.83
N ARG A 644 -11.43 -0.91 25.16
CA ARG A 644 -12.07 0.43 25.21
C ARG A 644 -11.27 1.36 26.13
N GLU A 645 -11.16 2.64 25.79
CA GLU A 645 -10.71 3.65 26.77
C GLU A 645 -11.66 3.64 27.97
N ARG A 646 -11.13 3.45 29.18
CA ARG A 646 -11.96 3.52 30.40
C ARG A 646 -12.35 4.98 30.65
N GLU A 647 -13.65 5.27 30.65
CA GLU A 647 -14.21 6.60 30.96
C GLU A 647 -13.94 7.03 32.41
N GLY A 648 -12.68 7.37 32.73
CA GLY A 648 -12.31 7.73 34.09
C GLY A 648 -10.82 7.71 34.41
N PHE A 649 -10.07 8.68 33.88
CA PHE A 649 -9.11 9.50 34.65
C PHE A 649 -8.78 10.78 33.88
N GLY A 650 -9.74 11.71 33.82
CA GLY A 650 -9.49 13.07 33.32
C GLY A 650 -8.48 13.80 34.19
N CYS A 651 -7.42 14.33 33.55
CA CYS A 651 -6.33 15.09 34.17
C CYS A 651 -6.53 16.60 34.00
#